data_AF-A0A375A5V4-F1
#
_entry.id   AF-A0A375A5V4-F1
#
_cell.length_a   1.000
_cell.length_b   1.000
_cell.length_c   1.000
_cell.angle_alpha   90.00
_cell.angle_beta   90.00
_cell.angle_gamma   90.00
#
_symmetry.space_group_name_H-M   'P 1'
#
loop_
_entity.id
_entity.type
_entity.pdbx_description
1 polymer ?
#
loop_
_entity_poly.entity_id
_entity_poly.type
_entity_poly.pdbx_seq_one_letter_code
_entity_poly.pdbx_strand_id
1 'polypeptide(L)'
;MPAGRHPAITPCELQTSNFSFNQQEFAMSTEPTSSTEARVFAQTAAAGRREQRAAAQQFIDTLRGTNFPNSQRIYLTGSRPDIRVPMREIQLSPTLTGGSRDNPHHEPNEAVPVYDTAGPYGDPATGIDVHRGLHRLRAGWIAERGDTETLAQASSGFTQQRLADIGIEHLRFEHLPQPLRAKTGCRVTQLHYARRGIITPEMEFIAIRENMGRERIRSAVLRQQHPGHHFGARLPENITPAFVREEVAAGGAIIPANINHPESEPMIIGRNFLVKVNANIGNSSVSSSIEEEVEKLVWATRWGADTVMDLSTGRYIHETREWILRNSPVPIGTVPIYQALEKVNGIAENLSWELFRDTLLEQAEQGVDYFTIHAGVLLRYVPMTAKRLTGIVSRGGSIMAKWCLSHHQENFLYQHFREICEICAAYDVALSLGDGLRPGSIQDANDDAQFAELHTLGELTKIAWEYDVQVMIEGPGHVPMQMIQRNMTEELEHCHEAPFYTLGPLTTDIAPGYDHFTSGIGAAMIGWFGCAMLCYVTPKEHLGLPNKNDVKQGLITYKIAAHAADLAKGHPGAQIRDNAMSKARFEFRWEDQFNLALDPETARAYHDETLPQESGKVAHFCSMCGPKFCSMKITQEVRDYAARQEAQPIDAGMANMSAEFRARGSELYHTATSLPQEER
;
A
#
# COMPACT_ATOMS: atom_id res chain seq x y z
N MET A 1 -48.35 -60.06 17.82
CA MET A 1 -49.40 -59.05 18.11
C MET A 1 -49.35 -58.72 19.60
N PRO A 2 -49.85 -57.56 20.06
CA PRO A 2 -50.15 -56.32 19.30
C PRO A 2 -49.03 -55.27 19.50
N ALA A 3 -48.71 -54.31 18.62
CA ALA A 3 -49.38 -53.63 17.50
C ALA A 3 -49.98 -52.25 17.84
N GLY A 4 -49.42 -51.21 17.18
CA GLY A 4 -50.08 -49.93 16.90
C GLY A 4 -49.13 -48.72 16.91
N ARG A 5 -49.21 -47.75 15.99
CA ARG A 5 -49.92 -47.64 14.69
C ARG A 5 -49.16 -46.63 13.80
N HIS A 6 -49.10 -46.92 12.49
CA HIS A 6 -48.76 -45.97 11.41
C HIS A 6 -49.96 -45.01 11.14
N PRO A 7 -49.84 -43.86 10.41
CA PRO A 7 -49.22 -43.77 9.07
C PRO A 7 -48.45 -42.47 8.71
N ALA A 8 -47.93 -42.44 7.48
CA ALA A 8 -47.23 -41.32 6.85
C ALA A 8 -48.01 -40.74 5.64
N ILE A 9 -47.94 -39.43 5.46
CA ILE A 9 -48.29 -38.59 4.28
C ILE A 9 -47.71 -37.18 4.51
N THR A 10 -47.27 -36.34 3.56
CA THR A 10 -47.16 -36.39 2.08
C THR A 10 -45.97 -35.49 1.65
N PRO A 11 -45.20 -35.76 0.58
CA PRO A 11 -44.36 -34.74 -0.06
C PRO A 11 -45.22 -33.83 -0.95
N CYS A 12 -45.01 -32.51 -0.91
CA CYS A 12 -45.78 -31.55 -1.69
C CYS A 12 -45.22 -31.41 -3.11
N GLU A 13 -46.08 -31.52 -4.13
CA GLU A 13 -45.73 -31.29 -5.53
C GLU A 13 -45.54 -29.80 -5.81
N LEU A 14 -44.38 -29.41 -6.35
CA LEU A 14 -44.18 -28.08 -6.93
C LEU A 14 -44.49 -28.14 -8.43
N GLN A 15 -45.61 -27.54 -8.82
CA GLN A 15 -46.05 -27.45 -10.21
C GLN A 15 -45.10 -26.59 -11.05
N THR A 16 -44.61 -27.14 -12.15
CA THR A 16 -43.91 -26.39 -13.20
C THR A 16 -44.92 -25.65 -14.09
N SER A 17 -45.00 -24.33 -13.95
CA SER A 17 -45.77 -23.48 -14.87
C SER A 17 -44.87 -22.99 -16.01
N ASN A 18 -45.17 -23.45 -17.24
CA ASN A 18 -44.53 -22.95 -18.45
C ASN A 18 -44.95 -21.50 -18.73
N PHE A 19 -43.99 -20.59 -18.83
CA PHE A 19 -44.18 -19.27 -19.44
C PHE A 19 -43.27 -19.12 -20.66
N SER A 20 -43.87 -19.26 -21.84
CA SER A 20 -43.26 -18.98 -23.14
C SER A 20 -43.14 -17.48 -23.37
N PHE A 21 -41.92 -16.96 -23.47
CA PHE A 21 -41.67 -15.58 -23.89
C PHE A 21 -41.81 -15.43 -25.40
N ASN A 22 -42.75 -14.61 -25.85
CA ASN A 22 -42.85 -14.16 -27.24
C ASN A 22 -41.76 -13.11 -27.51
N GLN A 23 -40.99 -13.28 -28.57
CA GLN A 23 -40.21 -12.19 -29.15
C GLN A 23 -41.16 -11.28 -29.93
N GLN A 24 -41.19 -10.00 -29.60
CA GLN A 24 -41.63 -8.94 -30.51
C GLN A 24 -40.63 -7.79 -30.45
N GLU A 25 -40.14 -7.41 -31.63
CA GLU A 25 -39.22 -6.31 -31.83
C GLU A 25 -39.91 -4.97 -31.55
N PHE A 26 -39.24 -4.09 -30.82
CA PHE A 26 -39.51 -2.65 -30.89
C PHE A 26 -38.19 -1.91 -31.02
N ALA A 27 -37.85 -1.57 -32.27
CA ALA A 27 -36.75 -0.68 -32.56
C ALA A 27 -37.19 0.77 -32.31
N MET A 28 -36.59 1.43 -31.33
CA MET A 28 -36.58 2.89 -31.24
C MET A 28 -35.17 3.41 -31.04
N SER A 29 -34.77 4.30 -31.94
CA SER A 29 -33.45 4.91 -32.02
C SER A 29 -33.24 5.98 -30.95
N THR A 30 -32.22 5.83 -30.13
CA THR A 30 -31.52 6.94 -29.46
C THR A 30 -30.02 6.67 -29.49
N GLU A 31 -29.25 7.62 -30.01
CA GLU A 31 -27.78 7.60 -29.94
C GLU A 31 -27.33 8.04 -28.53
N PRO A 32 -26.43 7.30 -27.86
CA PRO A 32 -25.76 7.79 -26.66
C PRO A 32 -24.47 8.53 -27.05
N THR A 33 -24.48 9.85 -26.87
CA THR A 33 -23.27 10.68 -26.95
C THR A 33 -22.33 10.42 -25.75
N SER A 34 -21.04 10.27 -26.06
CA SER A 34 -19.88 10.38 -25.16
C SER A 34 -19.86 9.57 -23.84
N SER A 35 -19.26 8.38 -23.90
CA SER A 35 -18.47 7.81 -22.78
C SER A 35 -17.38 6.86 -23.31
N THR A 36 -16.41 7.43 -24.02
CA THR A 36 -15.37 6.68 -24.75
C THR A 36 -14.52 5.77 -23.84
N GLU A 37 -14.34 6.14 -22.57
CA GLU A 37 -13.50 5.40 -21.62
C GLU A 37 -14.20 4.15 -21.07
N ALA A 38 -15.50 4.24 -20.72
CA ALA A 38 -16.24 3.12 -20.13
C ALA A 38 -16.31 1.87 -21.02
N ARG A 39 -16.27 2.04 -22.35
CA ARG A 39 -16.21 0.92 -23.30
C ARG A 39 -14.82 0.30 -23.48
N VAL A 40 -13.74 1.02 -23.16
CA VAL A 40 -12.36 0.51 -23.24
C VAL A 40 -12.08 -0.48 -22.10
N PHE A 41 -12.61 -0.23 -20.90
CA PHE A 41 -12.29 -1.04 -19.72
C PHE A 41 -12.85 -2.47 -19.72
N ALA A 42 -13.92 -2.74 -20.49
CA ALA A 42 -14.50 -4.09 -20.61
C ALA A 42 -13.80 -5.00 -21.63
N GLN A 43 -12.90 -4.48 -22.48
CA GLN A 43 -12.27 -5.25 -23.56
C GLN A 43 -10.88 -5.83 -23.21
N THR A 44 -10.26 -5.40 -22.12
CA THR A 44 -8.88 -5.76 -21.76
C THR A 44 -8.67 -7.23 -21.42
N ALA A 45 -9.73 -7.98 -21.12
CA ALA A 45 -9.66 -9.42 -20.85
C ALA A 45 -9.46 -10.30 -22.11
N ALA A 46 -9.62 -9.74 -23.31
CA ALA A 46 -9.51 -10.46 -24.58
C ALA A 46 -8.35 -9.99 -25.49
N ALA A 47 -7.55 -9.02 -25.05
CA ALA A 47 -6.44 -8.47 -25.81
C ALA A 47 -5.25 -9.45 -25.88
N GLY A 48 -4.67 -9.63 -27.07
CA GLY A 48 -3.48 -10.47 -27.25
C GLY A 48 -2.21 -9.81 -26.69
N ARG A 49 -1.18 -10.60 -26.36
CA ARG A 49 0.12 -10.09 -25.83
C ARG A 49 0.73 -8.93 -26.63
N ARG A 50 0.53 -8.91 -27.95
CA ARG A 50 1.00 -7.81 -28.82
C ARG A 50 0.23 -6.51 -28.59
N GLU A 51 -1.08 -6.60 -28.33
CA GLU A 51 -1.95 -5.45 -28.06
C GLU A 51 -1.71 -4.91 -26.65
N GLN A 52 -1.48 -5.80 -25.67
CA GLN A 52 -1.07 -5.42 -24.31
C GLN A 52 0.24 -4.62 -24.32
N ARG A 53 1.29 -5.12 -24.98
CA ARG A 53 2.55 -4.38 -25.14
C ARG A 53 2.37 -3.06 -25.91
N ALA A 54 1.54 -3.04 -26.97
CA ALA A 54 1.27 -1.81 -27.71
C ALA A 54 0.52 -0.76 -26.87
N ALA A 55 -0.40 -1.19 -26.00
CA ALA A 55 -1.08 -0.30 -25.05
C ALA A 55 -0.13 0.23 -23.98
N ALA A 56 0.78 -0.60 -23.45
CA ALA A 56 1.80 -0.18 -22.49
C ALA A 56 2.81 0.81 -23.12
N GLN A 57 3.24 0.57 -24.36
CA GLN A 57 4.06 1.53 -25.11
C GLN A 57 3.30 2.85 -25.33
N GLN A 58 2.02 2.80 -25.74
CA GLN A 58 1.21 4.00 -25.90
C GLN A 58 1.01 4.76 -24.59
N PHE A 59 0.86 4.05 -23.45
CA PHE A 59 0.81 4.65 -22.13
C PHE A 59 2.12 5.40 -21.82
N ILE A 60 3.27 4.79 -22.10
CA ILE A 60 4.60 5.42 -21.97
C ILE A 60 4.72 6.65 -22.87
N ASP A 61 4.42 6.53 -24.16
CA ASP A 61 4.56 7.60 -25.17
C ASP A 61 3.66 8.82 -24.86
N THR A 62 2.57 8.61 -24.13
CA THR A 62 1.60 9.65 -23.75
C THR A 62 1.67 10.06 -22.28
N LEU A 63 2.61 9.48 -21.50
CA LEU A 63 2.70 9.67 -20.07
C LEU A 63 3.00 11.14 -19.71
N ARG A 64 2.16 11.71 -18.84
CA ARG A 64 2.32 13.05 -18.27
C ARG A 64 1.96 13.01 -16.80
N GLY A 65 2.53 13.93 -16.02
CA GLY A 65 2.17 14.10 -14.63
C GLY A 65 0.68 14.42 -14.50
N THR A 66 -0.04 13.73 -13.62
CA THR A 66 -1.49 13.88 -13.45
C THR A 66 -1.89 13.93 -11.99
N ASN A 67 -2.47 15.06 -11.59
CA ASN A 67 -3.11 15.20 -10.28
C ASN A 67 -4.27 14.19 -10.12
N PHE A 68 -4.62 13.91 -8.86
CA PHE A 68 -5.95 13.40 -8.53
C PHE A 68 -7.02 14.50 -8.66
N PRO A 69 -8.30 14.15 -8.81
CA PRO A 69 -9.41 15.10 -8.78
C PRO A 69 -9.33 16.08 -7.59
N ASN A 70 -9.56 17.36 -7.89
CA ASN A 70 -9.43 18.53 -6.98
C ASN A 70 -8.19 18.52 -6.05
N SER A 71 -7.09 17.90 -6.49
CA SER A 71 -5.85 17.80 -5.74
C SER A 71 -4.73 18.57 -6.41
N GLN A 72 -3.76 19.04 -5.63
CA GLN A 72 -2.54 19.69 -6.12
C GLN A 72 -1.31 19.03 -5.48
N ARG A 73 -0.26 18.80 -6.26
CA ARG A 73 1.06 18.46 -5.71
C ARG A 73 1.63 19.70 -5.00
N ILE A 74 2.01 19.55 -3.74
CA ILE A 74 2.72 20.57 -2.97
C ILE A 74 4.08 20.04 -2.51
N TYR A 75 5.00 20.95 -2.19
CA TYR A 75 6.33 20.59 -1.67
C TYR A 75 6.60 21.38 -0.40
N LEU A 76 6.81 20.67 0.71
CA LEU A 76 7.29 21.26 1.96
C LEU A 76 8.82 21.33 1.91
N THR A 77 9.39 22.51 2.07
CA THR A 77 10.85 22.71 2.05
C THR A 77 11.41 22.52 3.46
N GLY A 78 12.46 21.72 3.60
CA GLY A 78 13.19 21.53 4.86
C GLY A 78 14.17 22.67 5.17
N SER A 79 15.19 22.36 5.97
CA SER A 79 16.28 23.26 6.36
C SER A 79 17.09 23.80 5.17
N ARG A 80 17.08 23.08 4.04
CA ARG A 80 17.78 23.42 2.80
C ARG A 80 16.81 23.51 1.61
N PRO A 81 17.07 24.38 0.60
CA PRO A 81 16.20 24.53 -0.58
C PRO A 81 16.03 23.28 -1.45
N ASP A 82 16.97 22.34 -1.39
CA ASP A 82 16.96 21.09 -2.15
C ASP A 82 16.20 19.95 -1.44
N ILE A 83 15.97 20.06 -0.12
CA ILE A 83 15.08 19.14 0.62
C ILE A 83 13.63 19.58 0.37
N ARG A 84 13.05 19.13 -0.75
CA ARG A 84 11.67 19.42 -1.14
C ARG A 84 10.80 18.15 -1.01
N VAL A 85 10.07 18.06 0.10
CA VAL A 85 9.28 16.88 0.45
C VAL A 85 7.89 16.97 -0.17
N PRO A 86 7.51 16.04 -1.07
CA PRO A 86 6.25 16.11 -1.76
C PRO A 86 5.08 15.63 -0.90
N MET A 87 3.94 16.27 -1.07
CA MET A 87 2.65 15.84 -0.57
C MET A 87 1.58 16.08 -1.65
N ARG A 88 0.43 15.45 -1.50
CA ARG A 88 -0.78 15.82 -2.22
C ARG A 88 -1.69 16.64 -1.31
N GLU A 89 -2.16 17.79 -1.77
CA GLU A 89 -3.12 18.61 -1.04
C GLU A 89 -4.49 18.56 -1.73
N ILE A 90 -5.49 18.06 -1.01
CA ILE A 90 -6.87 17.91 -1.47
C ILE A 90 -7.62 19.19 -1.14
N GLN A 91 -8.00 19.95 -2.17
CA GLN A 91 -8.77 21.18 -2.01
C GLN A 91 -10.22 20.83 -1.67
N LEU A 92 -10.83 21.57 -0.72
CA LEU A 92 -12.21 21.35 -0.30
C LEU A 92 -13.07 22.58 -0.59
N SER A 93 -14.28 22.36 -1.09
CA SER A 93 -15.27 23.43 -1.31
C SER A 93 -15.78 24.02 0.02
N PRO A 94 -16.19 25.30 0.06
CA PRO A 94 -16.73 25.91 1.28
C PRO A 94 -18.15 25.41 1.58
N THR A 95 -18.46 25.20 2.86
CA THR A 95 -19.79 24.78 3.33
C THR A 95 -20.76 25.97 3.29
N LEU A 96 -21.96 25.79 2.76
CA LEU A 96 -23.05 26.79 2.88
C LEU A 96 -23.63 26.71 4.30
N THR A 97 -23.49 27.78 5.09
CA THR A 97 -23.93 27.82 6.50
C THR A 97 -25.17 28.70 6.74
N GLY A 98 -25.62 29.44 5.73
CA GLY A 98 -26.84 30.25 5.80
C GLY A 98 -26.88 31.34 4.74
N GLY A 99 -27.52 32.46 5.06
CA GLY A 99 -27.71 33.60 4.15
C GLY A 99 -29.01 33.54 3.35
N SER A 100 -29.24 34.54 2.50
CA SER A 100 -30.35 34.54 1.54
C SER A 100 -29.89 33.97 0.20
N ARG A 101 -30.83 33.69 -0.72
CA ARG A 101 -30.50 33.23 -2.08
C ARG A 101 -29.58 34.21 -2.84
N ASP A 102 -29.70 35.50 -2.55
CA ASP A 102 -28.94 36.58 -3.19
C ASP A 102 -27.65 36.95 -2.41
N ASN A 103 -27.50 36.46 -1.17
CA ASN A 103 -26.31 36.65 -0.34
C ASN A 103 -26.07 35.41 0.55
N PRO A 104 -25.56 34.30 -0.02
CA PRO A 104 -25.26 33.08 0.73
C PRO A 104 -24.04 33.28 1.63
N HIS A 105 -24.08 32.69 2.83
CA HIS A 105 -22.99 32.70 3.78
C HIS A 105 -22.23 31.37 3.70
N HIS A 106 -20.91 31.46 3.52
CA HIS A 106 -20.04 30.31 3.31
C HIS A 106 -18.94 30.23 4.38
N GLU A 107 -18.73 29.04 4.93
CA GLU A 107 -17.61 28.70 5.79
C GLU A 107 -16.53 27.97 4.96
N PRO A 108 -15.28 28.47 4.90
CA PRO A 108 -14.20 27.80 4.17
C PRO A 108 -13.79 26.49 4.86
N ASN A 109 -13.60 25.43 4.07
CA ASN A 109 -12.97 24.21 4.55
C ASN A 109 -11.45 24.27 4.26
N GLU A 110 -10.64 23.85 5.23
CA GLU A 110 -9.18 23.76 5.06
C GLU A 110 -8.83 22.63 4.09
N ALA A 111 -7.87 22.88 3.20
CA ALA A 111 -7.36 21.84 2.30
C ALA A 111 -6.59 20.78 3.10
N VAL A 112 -6.75 19.50 2.73
CA VAL A 112 -6.20 18.37 3.49
C VAL A 112 -4.93 17.85 2.81
N PRO A 113 -3.74 18.03 3.42
CA PRO A 113 -2.53 17.38 2.93
C PRO A 113 -2.55 15.89 3.28
N VAL A 114 -2.10 15.06 2.34
CA VAL A 114 -1.98 13.61 2.49
C VAL A 114 -0.63 13.15 1.94
N TYR A 115 -0.13 12.05 2.50
CA TYR A 115 1.04 11.34 1.99
C TYR A 115 0.84 10.98 0.51
N ASP A 116 1.90 11.14 -0.30
CA ASP A 116 1.87 10.88 -1.73
C ASP A 116 3.16 10.18 -2.17
N THR A 117 2.99 9.05 -2.85
CA THR A 117 4.05 8.16 -3.37
C THR A 117 4.15 8.19 -4.89
N ALA A 118 3.27 8.92 -5.58
CA ALA A 118 3.22 8.97 -7.05
C ALA A 118 4.47 9.62 -7.69
N GLY A 119 5.39 10.17 -6.88
CA GLY A 119 6.58 10.83 -7.38
C GLY A 119 6.30 11.96 -8.38
N PRO A 120 7.24 12.22 -9.30
CA PRO A 120 7.04 13.11 -10.44
C PRO A 120 5.80 12.81 -11.30
N TYR A 121 5.30 11.56 -11.32
CA TYR A 121 4.06 11.20 -12.05
C TYR A 121 2.80 11.84 -11.44
N GLY A 122 2.88 12.30 -10.18
CA GLY A 122 1.83 13.09 -9.52
C GLY A 122 1.88 14.60 -9.81
N ASP A 123 2.86 15.11 -10.56
CA ASP A 123 3.06 16.55 -10.80
C ASP A 123 2.93 16.93 -12.29
N PRO A 124 1.81 17.56 -12.71
CA PRO A 124 1.63 18.06 -14.08
C PRO A 124 2.66 19.10 -14.55
N ALA A 125 3.40 19.75 -13.65
CA ALA A 125 4.45 20.70 -14.01
C ALA A 125 5.77 20.01 -14.36
N THR A 126 5.96 18.74 -14.01
CA THR A 126 7.19 18.00 -14.29
C THR A 126 7.17 17.37 -15.69
N GLY A 127 8.26 17.59 -16.45
CA GLY A 127 8.49 16.92 -17.73
C GLY A 127 8.95 15.48 -17.50
N ILE A 128 8.17 14.51 -17.98
CA ILE A 128 8.41 13.07 -17.81
C ILE A 128 8.92 12.50 -19.13
N ASP A 129 10.03 11.76 -19.06
CA ASP A 129 10.65 11.05 -20.17
C ASP A 129 11.24 9.75 -19.62
N VAL A 130 10.57 8.61 -19.85
CA VAL A 130 10.97 7.33 -19.24
C VAL A 130 12.27 6.77 -19.80
N HIS A 131 12.73 7.25 -20.96
CA HIS A 131 14.01 6.88 -21.57
C HIS A 131 15.18 7.57 -20.85
N ARG A 132 14.93 8.76 -20.28
CA ARG A 132 15.88 9.50 -19.42
C ARG A 132 15.82 9.10 -17.95
N GLY A 133 14.65 8.62 -17.50
CA GLY A 133 14.39 8.34 -16.10
C GLY A 133 14.12 9.61 -15.28
N LEU A 134 13.90 9.41 -13.98
CA LEU A 134 13.55 10.48 -13.05
C LEU A 134 14.75 11.34 -12.66
N HIS A 135 14.45 12.52 -12.09
CA HIS A 135 15.47 13.39 -11.54
C HIS A 135 16.15 12.74 -10.32
N ARG A 136 17.48 12.67 -10.36
CA ARG A 136 18.35 12.08 -9.32
C ARG A 136 18.47 12.98 -8.08
N LEU A 137 17.35 13.23 -7.39
CA LEU A 137 17.22 14.21 -6.31
C LEU A 137 18.25 14.02 -5.17
N ARG A 138 18.61 12.78 -4.85
CA ARG A 138 19.57 12.48 -3.75
C ARG A 138 21.04 12.58 -4.15
N ALA A 139 21.36 12.74 -5.45
CA ALA A 139 22.74 12.64 -5.95
C ALA A 139 23.68 13.68 -5.29
N GLY A 140 23.19 14.90 -5.04
CA GLY A 140 23.95 15.91 -4.30
C GLY A 140 24.24 15.47 -2.86
N TRP A 141 23.24 14.95 -2.15
CA TRP A 141 23.35 14.52 -0.75
C TRP A 141 24.29 13.32 -0.55
N ILE A 142 24.44 12.48 -1.58
CA ILE A 142 25.37 11.35 -1.59
C ILE A 142 26.80 11.87 -1.85
N ALA A 143 26.99 12.72 -2.86
CA ALA A 143 28.29 13.30 -3.18
C ALA A 143 28.87 14.18 -2.05
N GLU A 144 28.02 14.96 -1.36
CA GLU A 144 28.42 15.86 -0.27
C GLU A 144 29.07 15.16 0.94
N ARG A 145 28.76 13.88 1.19
CA ARG A 145 29.34 13.11 2.32
C ARG A 145 30.80 12.75 2.09
N GLY A 146 31.21 12.65 0.82
CA GLY A 146 32.61 12.40 0.44
C GLY A 146 33.12 11.00 0.80
N ASP A 147 32.24 10.04 1.10
CA ASP A 147 32.54 8.66 1.48
C ASP A 147 32.27 7.62 0.37
N THR A 148 31.77 8.04 -0.79
CA THR A 148 31.62 7.22 -2.01
C THR A 148 32.69 7.49 -3.07
N GLU A 149 33.02 6.49 -3.87
CA GLU A 149 33.85 6.57 -5.08
C GLU A 149 33.15 5.92 -6.29
N THR A 150 33.45 6.41 -7.50
CA THR A 150 32.88 5.90 -8.75
C THR A 150 33.68 4.69 -9.24
N LEU A 151 32.98 3.63 -9.63
CA LEU A 151 33.60 2.43 -10.18
C LEU A 151 33.98 2.65 -11.65
N ALA A 152 35.23 2.34 -12.00
CA ALA A 152 35.73 2.44 -13.38
C ALA A 152 35.11 1.40 -14.33
N GLN A 153 34.60 0.30 -13.77
CA GLN A 153 33.83 -0.75 -14.45
C GLN A 153 32.92 -1.43 -13.41
N ALA A 154 31.79 -2.01 -13.83
CA ALA A 154 30.91 -2.79 -12.96
C ALA A 154 31.67 -3.96 -12.32
N SER A 155 31.41 -4.28 -11.05
CA SER A 155 32.09 -5.39 -10.35
C SER A 155 31.53 -6.76 -10.73
N SER A 156 30.28 -6.81 -11.21
CA SER A 156 29.68 -8.05 -11.70
C SER A 156 30.22 -8.43 -13.08
N GLY A 157 30.66 -9.68 -13.22
CA GLY A 157 31.06 -10.26 -14.51
C GLY A 157 29.86 -10.45 -15.43
N PHE A 158 28.67 -10.70 -14.87
CA PHE A 158 27.43 -10.74 -15.65
C PHE A 158 27.07 -9.36 -16.23
N THR A 159 27.11 -8.29 -15.43
CA THR A 159 26.87 -6.92 -15.95
C THR A 159 27.85 -6.57 -17.08
N GLN A 160 29.14 -6.88 -16.93
CA GLN A 160 30.13 -6.67 -18.00
C GLN A 160 29.76 -7.42 -19.30
N GLN A 161 29.27 -8.66 -19.20
CA GLN A 161 28.80 -9.43 -20.36
C GLN A 161 27.55 -8.81 -21.01
N ARG A 162 26.56 -8.36 -20.21
CA ARG A 162 25.35 -7.69 -20.74
C ARG A 162 25.69 -6.38 -21.44
N LEU A 163 26.61 -5.57 -20.89
CA LEU A 163 27.06 -4.33 -21.51
C LEU A 163 27.81 -4.54 -22.84
N ALA A 164 28.47 -5.68 -23.01
CA ALA A 164 29.15 -6.07 -24.25
C ALA A 164 28.23 -6.74 -25.29
N ASP A 165 27.01 -7.15 -24.91
CA ASP A 165 26.06 -7.82 -25.80
C ASP A 165 25.34 -6.81 -26.71
N ILE A 166 25.72 -6.80 -27.98
CA ILE A 166 25.11 -5.96 -29.03
C ILE A 166 23.67 -6.41 -29.33
N GLY A 167 23.34 -7.70 -29.15
CA GLY A 167 22.02 -8.25 -29.45
C GLY A 167 20.89 -7.66 -28.59
N ILE A 168 21.23 -7.14 -27.41
CA ILE A 168 20.28 -6.52 -26.47
C ILE A 168 20.39 -4.99 -26.40
N GLU A 169 21.17 -4.35 -27.28
CA GLU A 169 21.36 -2.90 -27.26
C GLU A 169 20.03 -2.13 -27.31
N HIS A 170 19.08 -2.59 -28.12
CA HIS A 170 17.72 -2.07 -28.22
C HIS A 170 16.82 -2.25 -26.98
N LEU A 171 17.28 -2.98 -25.95
CA LEU A 171 16.59 -3.15 -24.66
C LEU A 171 17.30 -2.42 -23.51
N ARG A 172 18.55 -2.00 -23.71
CA ARG A 172 19.33 -1.33 -22.66
C ARG A 172 18.82 0.09 -22.46
N PHE A 173 18.80 0.52 -21.20
CA PHE A 173 18.47 1.89 -20.83
C PHE A 173 19.50 2.86 -21.40
N GLU A 174 19.05 3.98 -21.98
CA GLU A 174 19.92 4.87 -22.78
C GLU A 174 20.88 5.69 -21.91
N HIS A 175 20.48 6.01 -20.67
CA HIS A 175 21.17 6.96 -19.79
C HIS A 175 21.73 6.32 -18.50
N LEU A 176 22.39 5.15 -18.66
CA LEU A 176 22.98 4.38 -17.56
C LEU A 176 23.87 5.25 -16.64
N PRO A 177 23.68 5.22 -15.31
CA PRO A 177 24.59 5.84 -14.37
C PRO A 177 25.94 5.11 -14.32
N GLN A 178 27.00 5.82 -13.90
CA GLN A 178 28.22 5.17 -13.44
C GLN A 178 28.03 4.73 -11.98
N PRO A 179 28.17 3.44 -11.63
CA PRO A 179 27.96 2.97 -10.27
C PRO A 179 28.93 3.60 -9.26
N LEU A 180 28.39 3.94 -8.10
CA LEU A 180 29.11 4.36 -6.91
C LEU A 180 29.26 3.18 -5.95
N ARG A 181 30.31 3.22 -5.12
CA ARG A 181 30.55 2.32 -3.99
C ARG A 181 31.11 3.12 -2.81
N ALA A 182 30.90 2.66 -1.58
CA ALA A 182 31.64 3.16 -0.43
C ALA A 182 33.17 3.05 -0.64
N LYS A 183 33.89 4.11 -0.29
CA LYS A 183 35.35 4.12 -0.27
C LYS A 183 35.89 3.04 0.66
N THR A 184 37.07 2.53 0.35
CA THR A 184 37.77 1.56 1.22
C THR A 184 37.89 2.08 2.67
N GLY A 185 37.30 1.33 3.62
CA GLY A 185 37.29 1.68 5.05
C GLY A 185 36.10 2.56 5.49
N CYS A 186 35.24 3.00 4.57
CA CYS A 186 34.00 3.71 4.86
C CYS A 186 32.79 2.77 4.88
N ARG A 187 31.71 3.19 5.53
CA ARG A 187 30.36 2.61 5.45
C ARG A 187 29.40 3.73 5.12
N VAL A 188 28.45 3.47 4.22
CA VAL A 188 27.57 4.51 3.65
C VAL A 188 26.12 4.39 4.12
N THR A 189 25.84 3.55 5.12
CA THR A 189 24.47 3.19 5.49
C THR A 189 23.78 4.21 6.40
N GLN A 190 22.46 4.35 6.28
CA GLN A 190 21.69 5.20 7.22
C GLN A 190 21.86 4.77 8.68
N LEU A 191 21.99 3.46 8.95
CA LEU A 191 22.31 2.93 10.29
C LEU A 191 23.70 3.39 10.79
N HIS A 192 24.71 3.41 9.91
CA HIS A 192 26.05 3.89 10.25
C HIS A 192 26.06 5.38 10.64
N TYR A 193 25.40 6.24 9.84
CA TYR A 193 25.28 7.66 10.17
C TYR A 193 24.48 7.86 11.46
N ALA A 194 23.36 7.15 11.62
CA ALA A 194 22.46 7.28 12.76
C ALA A 194 23.17 6.98 14.10
N ARG A 195 23.93 5.88 14.15
CA ARG A 195 24.74 5.47 15.31
C ARG A 195 25.88 6.43 15.64
N ARG A 196 26.39 7.15 14.64
CA ARG A 196 27.38 8.23 14.81
C ARG A 196 26.78 9.57 15.23
N GLY A 197 25.46 9.63 15.46
CA GLY A 197 24.76 10.86 15.84
C GLY A 197 24.51 11.82 14.67
N ILE A 198 24.73 11.38 13.43
CA ILE A 198 24.56 12.19 12.22
C ILE A 198 23.10 12.10 11.76
N ILE A 199 22.49 13.26 11.51
CA ILE A 199 21.20 13.38 10.84
C ILE A 199 21.48 13.63 9.36
N THR A 200 20.99 12.75 8.49
CA THR A 200 21.17 12.86 7.03
C THR A 200 20.01 13.64 6.39
N PRO A 201 20.19 14.15 5.14
CA PRO A 201 19.08 14.73 4.39
C PRO A 201 17.89 13.78 4.21
N GLU A 202 18.10 12.46 4.10
CA GLU A 202 16.99 11.50 4.08
C GLU A 202 16.21 11.50 5.41
N MET A 203 16.90 11.50 6.56
CA MET A 203 16.25 11.53 7.88
C MET A 203 15.42 12.81 8.08
N GLU A 204 15.87 13.95 7.56
CA GLU A 204 15.10 15.20 7.59
C GLU A 204 13.90 15.14 6.63
N PHE A 205 14.10 14.69 5.39
CA PHE A 205 13.05 14.52 4.39
C PHE A 205 11.90 13.66 4.95
N ILE A 206 12.25 12.53 5.59
CA ILE A 206 11.32 11.61 6.23
C ILE A 206 10.56 12.27 7.39
N ALA A 207 11.25 13.02 8.26
CA ALA A 207 10.58 13.67 9.39
C ALA A 207 9.49 14.64 8.92
N ILE A 208 9.73 15.37 7.83
CA ILE A 208 8.72 16.23 7.20
C ILE A 208 7.61 15.37 6.55
N ARG A 209 7.98 14.27 5.88
CA ARG A 209 7.04 13.36 5.18
C ARG A 209 6.02 12.72 6.14
N GLU A 210 6.48 12.20 7.28
CA GLU A 210 5.65 11.52 8.29
C GLU A 210 4.80 12.48 9.14
N ASN A 211 5.11 13.79 9.14
CA ASN A 211 4.22 14.81 9.72
C ASN A 211 3.08 15.22 8.76
N MET A 212 3.20 14.96 7.45
CA MET A 212 2.21 15.30 6.41
C MET A 212 1.77 16.77 6.36
N GLY A 213 2.53 17.70 6.96
CA GLY A 213 2.10 19.10 7.10
C GLY A 213 0.86 19.29 8.00
N ARG A 214 0.60 18.36 8.94
CA ARG A 214 -0.61 18.36 9.79
C ARG A 214 -0.76 19.60 10.66
N GLU A 215 0.33 20.30 10.96
CA GLU A 215 0.37 21.58 11.68
C GLU A 215 -0.35 22.72 10.94
N ARG A 216 -0.64 22.54 9.64
CA ARG A 216 -1.38 23.49 8.81
C ARG A 216 -2.89 23.41 9.04
N ILE A 217 -3.40 22.29 9.56
CA ILE A 217 -4.82 22.08 9.89
C ILE A 217 -5.14 22.74 11.24
N ARG A 218 -5.99 23.76 11.25
CA ARG A 218 -6.35 24.49 12.48
C ARG A 218 -7.75 24.13 12.97
N SER A 219 -8.62 23.62 12.10
CA SER A 219 -9.97 23.18 12.44
C SER A 219 -9.98 22.23 13.63
N ALA A 220 -10.74 22.59 14.67
CA ALA A 220 -10.90 21.77 15.87
C ALA A 220 -11.63 20.45 15.57
N VAL A 221 -12.56 20.47 14.60
CA VAL A 221 -13.29 19.27 14.14
C VAL A 221 -12.34 18.29 13.46
N LEU A 222 -11.45 18.77 12.58
CA LEU A 222 -10.50 17.91 11.87
C LEU A 222 -9.43 17.33 12.81
N ARG A 223 -8.99 18.11 13.80
CA ARG A 223 -8.00 17.69 14.81
C ARG A 223 -8.57 16.82 15.95
N GLN A 224 -9.87 16.53 15.98
CA GLN A 224 -10.43 15.62 16.97
C GLN A 224 -9.91 14.19 16.71
N GLN A 225 -9.14 13.64 17.64
CA GLN A 225 -8.57 12.29 17.51
C GLN A 225 -8.90 11.43 18.73
N HIS A 226 -9.35 10.20 18.50
CA HIS A 226 -9.54 9.21 19.56
C HIS A 226 -8.19 8.68 20.07
N PRO A 227 -8.09 8.31 21.36
CA PRO A 227 -6.93 7.57 21.86
C PRO A 227 -6.91 6.17 21.21
N GLY A 228 -5.76 5.78 20.67
CA GLY A 228 -5.53 4.44 20.16
C GLY A 228 -4.81 3.53 21.16
N HIS A 229 -4.69 2.25 20.80
CA HIS A 229 -3.91 1.27 21.55
C HIS A 229 -2.78 0.74 20.67
N HIS A 230 -1.55 1.11 21.01
CA HIS A 230 -0.36 0.93 20.15
C HIS A 230 0.65 -0.08 20.73
N PHE A 231 0.23 -0.91 21.69
CA PHE A 231 0.99 -2.05 22.23
C PHE A 231 2.46 -1.75 22.60
N GLY A 232 2.74 -0.56 23.15
CA GLY A 232 4.07 -0.13 23.60
C GLY A 232 4.92 0.64 22.58
N ALA A 233 4.42 0.86 21.35
CA ALA A 233 5.09 1.70 20.36
C ALA A 233 5.30 3.16 20.84
N ARG A 234 6.30 3.86 20.28
CA ARG A 234 6.62 5.27 20.57
C ARG A 234 6.04 6.17 19.48
N LEU A 235 4.88 6.77 19.72
CA LEU A 235 4.19 7.65 18.77
C LEU A 235 4.25 9.12 19.23
N PRO A 236 5.31 9.88 18.93
CA PRO A 236 5.44 11.27 19.37
C PRO A 236 4.50 12.19 18.57
N GLU A 237 3.99 13.25 19.22
CA GLU A 237 3.07 14.22 18.60
C GLU A 237 3.65 14.88 17.34
N ASN A 238 4.98 15.03 17.26
CA ASN A 238 5.70 15.50 16.08
C ASN A 238 6.91 14.60 15.82
N ILE A 239 7.05 14.13 14.58
CA ILE A 239 8.23 13.39 14.12
C ILE A 239 9.35 14.39 13.88
N THR A 240 10.52 14.18 14.47
CA THR A 240 11.69 15.05 14.27
C THR A 240 12.82 14.29 13.56
N PRO A 241 13.76 14.98 12.87
CA PRO A 241 14.91 14.31 12.26
C PRO A 241 15.79 13.59 13.31
N ALA A 242 15.81 14.09 14.55
CA ALA A 242 16.47 13.44 15.67
C ALA A 242 15.76 12.13 16.10
N PHE A 243 14.43 12.12 16.17
CA PHE A 243 13.64 10.91 16.44
C PHE A 243 13.83 9.86 15.33
N VAL A 244 13.77 10.28 14.05
CA VAL A 244 14.06 9.39 12.90
C VAL A 244 15.44 8.76 13.03
N ARG A 245 16.47 9.55 13.36
CA ARG A 245 17.82 9.06 13.63
C ARG A 245 17.88 8.08 14.83
N GLU A 246 17.09 8.31 15.89
CA GLU A 246 17.07 7.44 17.08
C GLU A 246 16.46 6.07 16.80
N GLU A 247 15.34 6.05 16.08
CA GLU A 247 14.67 4.82 15.62
C GLU A 247 15.61 4.00 14.71
N VAL A 248 16.26 4.66 13.74
CA VAL A 248 17.23 4.01 12.85
C VAL A 248 18.47 3.54 13.63
N ALA A 249 19.05 4.35 14.53
CA ALA A 249 20.23 3.96 15.31
C ALA A 249 20.01 2.74 16.21
N ALA A 250 18.79 2.61 16.75
CA ALA A 250 18.35 1.48 17.55
C ALA A 250 18.08 0.21 16.71
N GLY A 251 17.88 0.35 15.39
CA GLY A 251 17.50 -0.73 14.50
C GLY A 251 15.99 -0.98 14.41
N GLY A 252 15.16 -0.18 15.09
CA GLY A 252 13.68 -0.28 15.06
C GLY A 252 13.01 0.41 13.87
N ALA A 253 13.81 1.05 13.01
CA ALA A 253 13.38 1.57 11.72
C ALA A 253 14.51 1.48 10.67
N ILE A 254 14.13 1.41 9.40
CA ILE A 254 15.06 1.46 8.27
C ILE A 254 14.63 2.47 7.20
N ILE A 255 15.62 2.93 6.45
CA ILE A 255 15.48 3.85 5.32
C ILE A 255 16.17 3.16 4.12
N PRO A 256 15.44 2.33 3.34
CA PRO A 256 16.00 1.65 2.17
C PRO A 256 16.33 2.71 1.10
N ALA A 257 17.62 2.93 0.85
CA ALA A 257 18.07 4.14 0.16
C ALA A 257 19.47 3.97 -0.45
N ASN A 258 19.62 2.99 -1.34
CA ASN A 258 20.90 2.65 -1.97
C ASN A 258 21.52 3.90 -2.66
N ILE A 259 22.84 4.05 -2.55
CA ILE A 259 23.60 5.17 -3.14
C ILE A 259 23.51 5.22 -4.68
N ASN A 260 23.17 4.10 -5.32
CA ASN A 260 22.95 3.96 -6.77
C ASN A 260 21.48 4.13 -7.18
N HIS A 261 20.59 4.49 -6.25
CA HIS A 261 19.21 4.89 -6.53
C HIS A 261 18.92 6.32 -6.04
N PRO A 262 19.59 7.33 -6.62
CA PRO A 262 19.37 8.72 -6.25
C PRO A 262 18.03 9.29 -6.76
N GLU A 263 17.30 8.54 -7.59
CA GLU A 263 15.95 8.87 -8.07
C GLU A 263 14.86 8.74 -6.99
N SER A 264 15.06 7.90 -5.96
CA SER A 264 14.03 7.61 -4.94
C SER A 264 13.78 8.78 -3.98
N GLU A 265 12.50 9.05 -3.68
CA GLU A 265 12.05 9.98 -2.65
C GLU A 265 12.09 9.27 -1.27
N PRO A 266 12.92 9.69 -0.30
CA PRO A 266 13.10 8.95 0.95
C PRO A 266 11.81 8.66 1.73
N MET A 267 11.75 7.47 2.31
CA MET A 267 10.66 6.98 3.16
C MET A 267 11.24 6.11 4.29
N ILE A 268 10.44 5.84 5.33
CA ILE A 268 10.86 5.05 6.49
C ILE A 268 9.90 3.88 6.75
N ILE A 269 10.49 2.74 7.10
CA ILE A 269 9.79 1.53 7.53
C ILE A 269 10.13 1.30 8.99
N GLY A 270 9.15 1.43 9.89
CA GLY A 270 9.31 1.15 11.31
C GLY A 270 7.97 1.26 12.05
N ARG A 271 7.82 0.54 13.17
CA ARG A 271 6.58 0.43 13.97
C ARG A 271 6.03 1.79 14.45
N ASN A 272 6.93 2.74 14.65
CA ASN A 272 6.69 4.05 15.23
C ASN A 272 6.31 5.15 14.20
N PHE A 273 6.07 4.74 12.95
CA PHE A 273 5.71 5.59 11.81
C PHE A 273 4.38 5.16 11.19
N LEU A 274 3.95 5.80 10.10
CA LEU A 274 2.81 5.34 9.30
C LEU A 274 3.08 3.93 8.75
N VAL A 275 2.08 3.05 8.73
CA VAL A 275 2.21 1.70 8.17
C VAL A 275 2.39 1.79 6.66
N LYS A 276 3.45 1.15 6.13
CA LYS A 276 3.81 1.20 4.71
C LYS A 276 3.24 0.00 3.95
N VAL A 277 3.08 0.12 2.63
CA VAL A 277 2.54 -0.91 1.74
C VAL A 277 3.48 -1.15 0.57
N ASN A 278 3.87 -2.40 0.37
CA ASN A 278 4.64 -2.84 -0.79
C ASN A 278 3.73 -3.40 -1.90
N ALA A 279 4.02 -3.07 -3.16
CA ALA A 279 3.45 -3.74 -4.33
C ALA A 279 4.48 -4.62 -5.05
N ASN A 280 4.14 -5.88 -5.31
CA ASN A 280 4.93 -6.76 -6.16
C ASN A 280 4.56 -6.57 -7.63
N ILE A 281 5.56 -6.28 -8.47
CA ILE A 281 5.50 -6.35 -9.93
C ILE A 281 6.52 -7.39 -10.43
N GLY A 282 6.79 -7.41 -11.73
CA GLY A 282 7.76 -8.32 -12.34
C GLY A 282 7.18 -9.08 -13.53
N ASN A 283 8.07 -9.41 -14.45
CA ASN A 283 7.78 -10.21 -15.63
C ASN A 283 7.84 -11.72 -15.32
N SER A 284 7.49 -12.54 -16.31
CA SER A 284 7.59 -14.00 -16.21
C SER A 284 8.07 -14.60 -17.53
N SER A 285 8.53 -15.86 -17.48
CA SER A 285 8.89 -16.64 -18.66
C SER A 285 7.74 -16.83 -19.68
N VAL A 286 6.50 -16.51 -19.31
CA VAL A 286 5.28 -16.67 -20.13
C VAL A 286 4.64 -15.34 -20.57
N SER A 287 4.85 -14.24 -19.84
CA SER A 287 4.09 -12.98 -20.01
C SER A 287 4.83 -11.74 -19.50
N SER A 288 4.37 -10.57 -19.98
CA SER A 288 4.86 -9.20 -19.72
C SER A 288 6.06 -8.77 -20.57
N SER A 289 6.34 -7.46 -20.54
CA SER A 289 7.38 -6.72 -21.27
C SER A 289 7.92 -5.57 -20.43
N ILE A 290 9.02 -4.93 -20.85
CA ILE A 290 9.64 -3.80 -20.10
C ILE A 290 8.62 -2.66 -19.94
N GLU A 291 7.89 -2.40 -21.01
CA GLU A 291 6.85 -1.38 -21.11
C GLU A 291 5.72 -1.63 -20.10
N GLU A 292 5.27 -2.89 -19.98
CA GLU A 292 4.25 -3.31 -19.01
C GLU A 292 4.73 -3.23 -17.56
N GLU A 293 6.02 -3.50 -17.28
CA GLU A 293 6.57 -3.34 -15.93
C GLU A 293 6.68 -1.86 -15.52
N VAL A 294 7.11 -0.99 -16.41
CA VAL A 294 7.15 0.46 -16.16
C VAL A 294 5.74 1.03 -15.99
N GLU A 295 4.75 0.60 -16.79
CA GLU A 295 3.34 0.96 -16.55
C GLU A 295 2.87 0.52 -15.17
N LYS A 296 3.16 -0.72 -14.76
CA LYS A 296 2.77 -1.23 -13.43
C LYS A 296 3.45 -0.48 -12.28
N LEU A 297 4.72 -0.08 -12.42
CA LEU A 297 5.42 0.77 -11.46
C LEU A 297 4.74 2.13 -11.26
N VAL A 298 4.49 2.85 -12.36
CA VAL A 298 3.82 4.16 -12.34
C VAL A 298 2.40 4.05 -11.78
N TRP A 299 1.71 2.97 -12.11
CA TRP A 299 0.37 2.70 -11.59
C TRP A 299 0.36 2.35 -10.11
N ALA A 300 1.29 1.51 -9.64
CA ALA A 300 1.37 1.11 -8.24
C ALA A 300 1.69 2.31 -7.33
N THR A 301 2.68 3.12 -7.73
CA THR A 301 3.07 4.34 -6.99
C THR A 301 1.95 5.38 -6.97
N ARG A 302 1.19 5.56 -8.05
CA ARG A 302 -0.03 6.39 -8.08
C ARG A 302 -1.07 5.97 -7.03
N TRP A 303 -1.31 4.67 -6.88
CA TRP A 303 -2.32 4.13 -5.95
C TRP A 303 -1.82 3.90 -4.52
N GLY A 304 -0.64 4.42 -4.18
CA GLY A 304 -0.15 4.49 -2.80
C GLY A 304 0.90 3.46 -2.41
N ALA A 305 1.49 2.72 -3.36
CA ALA A 305 2.63 1.83 -3.05
C ALA A 305 3.79 2.66 -2.47
N ASP A 306 4.21 2.36 -1.24
CA ASP A 306 5.31 3.04 -0.55
C ASP A 306 6.67 2.43 -0.92
N THR A 307 6.69 1.16 -1.31
CA THR A 307 7.80 0.46 -1.98
C THR A 307 7.27 -0.43 -3.10
N VAL A 308 8.15 -0.85 -4.02
CA VAL A 308 7.80 -1.82 -5.07
C VAL A 308 8.86 -2.91 -5.14
N MET A 309 8.46 -4.18 -5.28
CA MET A 309 9.40 -5.28 -5.53
C MET A 309 9.35 -5.74 -6.98
N ASP A 310 10.51 -5.83 -7.62
CA ASP A 310 10.69 -6.53 -8.89
C ASP A 310 10.90 -8.03 -8.61
N LEU A 311 9.85 -8.82 -8.85
CA LEU A 311 9.86 -10.28 -8.75
C LEU A 311 9.98 -10.97 -10.11
N SER A 312 10.55 -10.29 -11.10
CA SER A 312 10.75 -10.78 -12.47
C SER A 312 11.43 -12.15 -12.53
N THR A 313 10.97 -12.99 -13.46
CA THR A 313 11.48 -14.35 -13.70
C THR A 313 11.57 -14.64 -15.21
N GLY A 314 12.57 -15.41 -15.63
CA GLY A 314 12.87 -15.63 -17.05
C GLY A 314 13.84 -14.62 -17.64
N ARG A 315 13.49 -14.07 -18.81
CA ARG A 315 14.43 -13.32 -19.67
C ARG A 315 14.50 -11.83 -19.33
N TYR A 316 15.66 -11.24 -19.59
CA TYR A 316 15.90 -9.79 -19.54
C TYR A 316 15.59 -9.13 -18.19
N ILE A 317 15.75 -9.88 -17.09
CA ILE A 317 15.56 -9.40 -15.71
C ILE A 317 16.46 -8.18 -15.44
N HIS A 318 17.74 -8.24 -15.84
CA HIS A 318 18.70 -7.15 -15.65
C HIS A 318 18.22 -5.84 -16.29
N GLU A 319 17.83 -5.90 -17.57
CA GLU A 319 17.39 -4.73 -18.33
C GLU A 319 16.04 -4.22 -17.81
N THR A 320 15.08 -5.12 -17.59
CA THR A 320 13.75 -4.76 -17.06
C THR A 320 13.87 -4.00 -15.74
N ARG A 321 14.72 -4.48 -14.83
CA ARG A 321 14.97 -3.84 -13.54
C ARG A 321 15.69 -2.49 -13.66
N GLU A 322 16.58 -2.32 -14.65
CA GLU A 322 17.20 -1.02 -14.91
C GLU A 322 16.14 0.03 -15.28
N TRP A 323 15.22 -0.31 -16.19
CA TRP A 323 14.10 0.56 -16.56
C TRP A 323 13.19 0.88 -15.36
N ILE A 324 12.92 -0.10 -14.49
CA ILE A 324 12.16 0.10 -13.24
C ILE A 324 12.89 1.08 -12.31
N LEU A 325 14.15 0.81 -11.96
CA LEU A 325 14.94 1.62 -11.01
C LEU A 325 15.07 3.07 -11.48
N ARG A 326 15.44 3.29 -12.74
CA ARG A 326 15.61 4.65 -13.28
C ARG A 326 14.28 5.42 -13.38
N ASN A 327 13.15 4.74 -13.29
CA ASN A 327 11.80 5.32 -13.29
C ASN A 327 11.08 5.23 -11.93
N SER A 328 11.75 4.80 -10.86
CA SER A 328 11.08 4.63 -9.55
C SER A 328 11.27 5.86 -8.65
N PRO A 329 10.17 6.46 -8.16
CA PRO A 329 10.23 7.46 -7.09
C PRO A 329 10.23 6.82 -5.69
N VAL A 330 10.09 5.50 -5.59
CA VAL A 330 10.01 4.74 -4.32
C VAL A 330 11.11 3.68 -4.25
N PRO A 331 11.47 3.18 -3.06
CA PRO A 331 12.46 2.11 -2.94
C PRO A 331 12.06 0.85 -3.71
N ILE A 332 13.04 0.24 -4.38
CA ILE A 332 12.88 -1.01 -5.13
C ILE A 332 13.54 -2.16 -4.37
N GLY A 333 12.75 -3.20 -4.10
CA GLY A 333 13.23 -4.47 -3.57
C GLY A 333 13.34 -5.57 -4.62
N THR A 334 14.17 -6.59 -4.34
CA THR A 334 14.24 -7.81 -5.16
C THR A 334 14.40 -9.05 -4.29
N VAL A 335 14.26 -10.22 -4.92
CA VAL A 335 14.67 -11.51 -4.37
C VAL A 335 15.85 -12.04 -5.20
N PRO A 336 17.14 -11.77 -4.84
CA PRO A 336 18.28 -12.04 -5.72
C PRO A 336 18.43 -13.50 -6.16
N ILE A 337 17.93 -14.46 -5.37
CA ILE A 337 18.00 -15.89 -5.72
C ILE A 337 17.18 -16.24 -6.97
N TYR A 338 16.18 -15.44 -7.35
CA TYR A 338 15.40 -15.68 -8.58
C TYR A 338 16.26 -15.46 -9.82
N GLN A 339 17.01 -14.36 -9.87
CA GLN A 339 17.93 -14.11 -10.99
C GLN A 339 19.13 -15.07 -10.96
N ALA A 340 19.66 -15.38 -9.78
CA ALA A 340 20.71 -16.39 -9.65
C ALA A 340 20.27 -17.75 -10.20
N LEU A 341 19.01 -18.15 -9.97
CA LEU A 341 18.43 -19.38 -10.51
C LEU A 341 18.30 -19.36 -12.04
N GLU A 342 17.93 -18.23 -12.64
CA GLU A 342 17.91 -18.06 -14.10
C GLU A 342 19.31 -18.13 -14.71
N LYS A 343 20.34 -17.56 -14.06
CA LYS A 343 21.75 -17.69 -14.48
C LYS A 343 22.22 -19.15 -14.53
N VAL A 344 21.56 -20.08 -13.82
CA VAL A 344 21.81 -21.52 -13.86
C VAL A 344 20.71 -22.34 -14.55
N ASN A 345 19.91 -21.71 -15.40
CA ASN A 345 18.85 -22.33 -16.21
C ASN A 345 17.76 -23.06 -15.39
N GLY A 346 17.40 -22.56 -14.21
CA GLY A 346 16.37 -23.17 -13.36
C GLY A 346 16.86 -24.35 -12.50
N ILE A 347 18.13 -24.74 -12.61
CA ILE A 347 18.70 -25.88 -11.88
C ILE A 347 19.22 -25.39 -10.53
N ALA A 348 18.39 -25.46 -9.49
CA ALA A 348 18.74 -25.02 -8.14
C ALA A 348 20.06 -25.62 -7.64
N GLU A 349 20.35 -26.88 -7.97
CA GLU A 349 21.56 -27.61 -7.62
C GLU A 349 22.84 -26.99 -8.17
N ASN A 350 22.77 -26.15 -9.20
CA ASN A 350 23.92 -25.49 -9.79
C ASN A 350 24.21 -24.11 -9.15
N LEU A 351 23.41 -23.66 -8.17
CA LEU A 351 23.67 -22.42 -7.43
C LEU A 351 24.93 -22.57 -6.57
N SER A 352 25.75 -21.51 -6.54
CA SER A 352 26.93 -21.40 -5.67
C SER A 352 27.01 -20.00 -5.05
N TRP A 353 27.86 -19.85 -4.04
CA TRP A 353 28.13 -18.56 -3.42
C TRP A 353 28.66 -17.55 -4.44
N GLU A 354 29.60 -17.93 -5.31
CA GLU A 354 30.25 -17.03 -6.26
C GLU A 354 29.24 -16.41 -7.25
N LEU A 355 28.29 -17.22 -7.73
CA LEU A 355 27.24 -16.79 -8.66
C LEU A 355 26.18 -15.93 -7.96
N PHE A 356 25.85 -16.24 -6.71
CA PHE A 356 24.96 -15.40 -5.91
C PHE A 356 25.62 -14.06 -5.57
N ARG A 357 26.90 -14.07 -5.19
CA ARG A 357 27.73 -12.89 -4.91
C ARG A 357 27.84 -11.96 -6.12
N ASP A 358 28.06 -12.50 -7.32
CA ASP A 358 28.00 -11.74 -8.58
C ASP A 358 26.63 -11.06 -8.78
N THR A 359 25.55 -11.78 -8.45
CA THR A 359 24.17 -11.27 -8.57
C THR A 359 23.84 -10.19 -7.52
N LEU A 360 24.40 -10.27 -6.31
CA LEU A 360 24.28 -9.19 -5.32
C LEU A 360 25.02 -7.92 -5.78
N LEU A 361 26.24 -8.06 -6.30
CA LEU A 361 27.02 -6.93 -6.81
C LEU A 361 26.33 -6.26 -8.00
N GLU A 362 25.82 -7.05 -8.95
CA GLU A 362 25.01 -6.57 -10.06
C GLU A 362 23.86 -5.69 -9.57
N GLN A 363 23.03 -6.19 -8.66
CA GLN A 363 21.82 -5.49 -8.24
C GLN A 363 22.09 -4.28 -7.34
N ALA A 364 23.13 -4.35 -6.51
CA ALA A 364 23.56 -3.23 -5.67
C ALA A 364 24.16 -2.07 -6.50
N GLU A 365 24.85 -2.38 -7.61
CA GLU A 365 25.36 -1.39 -8.57
C GLU A 365 24.26 -0.77 -9.43
N GLN A 366 23.17 -1.49 -9.73
CA GLN A 366 21.99 -0.91 -10.39
C GLN A 366 21.19 0.04 -9.48
N GLY A 367 21.19 -0.21 -8.17
CA GLY A 367 20.45 0.62 -7.19
C GLY A 367 19.32 -0.08 -6.43
N VAL A 368 19.25 -1.42 -6.38
CA VAL A 368 18.24 -2.08 -5.53
C VAL A 368 18.41 -1.67 -4.06
N ASP A 369 17.35 -1.19 -3.42
CA ASP A 369 17.39 -0.64 -2.06
C ASP A 369 17.30 -1.68 -0.97
N TYR A 370 16.67 -2.82 -1.24
CA TYR A 370 16.64 -3.95 -0.31
C TYR A 370 16.60 -5.33 -0.98
N PHE A 371 17.24 -6.30 -0.33
CA PHE A 371 17.28 -7.69 -0.79
C PHE A 371 16.52 -8.61 0.15
N THR A 372 15.55 -9.34 -0.38
CA THR A 372 14.95 -10.49 0.31
C THR A 372 15.89 -11.70 0.24
N ILE A 373 16.52 -12.04 1.37
CA ILE A 373 17.51 -13.12 1.46
C ILE A 373 17.02 -14.20 2.44
N HIS A 374 16.84 -15.41 1.91
CA HIS A 374 16.29 -16.57 2.61
C HIS A 374 17.37 -17.34 3.40
N ALA A 375 18.13 -16.61 4.22
CA ALA A 375 19.23 -17.16 5.02
C ALA A 375 18.75 -17.93 6.27
N GLY A 376 17.48 -17.80 6.68
CA GLY A 376 16.89 -18.57 7.78
C GLY A 376 16.48 -20.01 7.42
N VAL A 377 16.47 -20.38 6.14
CA VAL A 377 16.09 -21.73 5.68
C VAL A 377 17.25 -22.70 5.88
N LEU A 378 17.42 -23.18 7.10
CA LEU A 378 18.52 -24.07 7.45
C LEU A 378 18.20 -25.53 7.16
N LEU A 379 19.21 -26.33 6.79
CA LEU A 379 19.07 -27.75 6.42
C LEU A 379 18.32 -28.55 7.49
N ARG A 380 18.57 -28.25 8.77
CA ARG A 380 17.92 -28.89 9.92
C ARG A 380 16.43 -28.56 10.09
N TYR A 381 15.93 -27.50 9.47
CA TYR A 381 14.51 -27.11 9.52
C TYR A 381 13.68 -27.72 8.39
N VAL A 382 14.30 -28.07 7.25
CA VAL A 382 13.61 -28.69 6.09
C VAL A 382 12.82 -29.96 6.47
N PRO A 383 13.30 -30.87 7.36
CA PRO A 383 12.50 -32.00 7.80
C PRO A 383 11.26 -31.64 8.64
N MET A 384 11.22 -30.46 9.27
CA MET A 384 10.08 -30.02 10.08
C MET A 384 8.84 -29.78 9.22
N THR A 385 9.02 -29.22 8.00
CA THR A 385 7.93 -28.95 7.07
C THR A 385 7.35 -30.21 6.41
N ALA A 386 7.94 -31.39 6.61
CA ALA A 386 7.47 -32.65 6.02
C ALA A 386 6.08 -33.11 6.53
N LYS A 387 5.59 -32.50 7.62
CA LYS A 387 4.25 -32.78 8.20
C LYS A 387 3.19 -31.73 7.85
N ARG A 388 3.58 -30.64 7.18
CA ARG A 388 2.65 -29.56 6.79
C ARG A 388 1.66 -30.00 5.73
N LEU A 389 0.49 -29.37 5.72
CA LEU A 389 -0.51 -29.52 4.66
C LEU A 389 0.01 -28.97 3.32
N THR A 390 0.65 -27.79 3.35
CA THR A 390 1.11 -27.07 2.15
C THR A 390 2.63 -27.01 1.98
N GLY A 391 3.39 -27.59 2.92
CA GLY A 391 4.85 -27.70 2.82
C GLY A 391 5.57 -26.34 2.89
N ILE A 392 6.37 -26.05 1.86
CA ILE A 392 7.13 -24.81 1.71
C ILE A 392 6.55 -24.02 0.54
N VAL A 393 5.80 -22.96 0.83
CA VAL A 393 5.16 -22.11 -0.19
C VAL A 393 6.00 -20.90 -0.61
N SER A 394 7.09 -20.58 0.11
CA SER A 394 8.03 -19.56 -0.37
C SER A 394 8.78 -20.09 -1.60
N ARG A 395 8.75 -19.33 -2.70
CA ARG A 395 9.55 -19.63 -3.90
C ARG A 395 11.05 -19.61 -3.57
N GLY A 396 11.52 -18.57 -2.86
CA GLY A 396 12.92 -18.49 -2.44
C GLY A 396 13.29 -19.59 -1.43
N GLY A 397 12.41 -19.85 -0.46
CA GLY A 397 12.64 -20.89 0.55
C GLY A 397 12.69 -22.29 -0.04
N SER A 398 11.82 -22.63 -0.99
CA SER A 398 11.81 -23.94 -1.66
C SER A 398 13.03 -24.15 -2.57
N ILE A 399 13.54 -23.09 -3.23
CA ILE A 399 14.82 -23.14 -3.97
C ILE A 399 15.97 -23.49 -3.00
N MET A 400 16.05 -22.81 -1.86
CA MET A 400 17.10 -23.05 -0.87
C MET A 400 16.99 -24.42 -0.21
N ALA A 401 15.78 -24.87 0.14
CA ALA A 401 15.53 -26.20 0.67
C ALA A 401 15.96 -27.29 -0.34
N LYS A 402 15.66 -27.11 -1.64
CA LYS A 402 16.11 -28.03 -2.69
C LYS A 402 17.63 -28.07 -2.80
N TRP A 403 18.30 -26.91 -2.79
CA TRP A 403 19.77 -26.84 -2.82
C TRP A 403 20.41 -27.54 -1.61
N CYS A 404 19.89 -27.30 -0.40
CA CYS A 404 20.40 -27.90 0.83
C CYS A 404 20.24 -29.44 0.82
N LEU A 405 19.09 -29.95 0.36
CA LEU A 405 18.83 -31.39 0.27
C LEU A 405 19.72 -32.08 -0.78
N SER A 406 19.91 -31.47 -1.96
CA SER A 406 20.71 -32.07 -3.04
C SER A 406 22.20 -32.15 -2.72
N HIS A 407 22.74 -31.20 -1.94
CA HIS A 407 24.14 -31.23 -1.49
C HIS A 407 24.35 -31.86 -0.12
N HIS A 408 23.29 -31.99 0.68
CA HIS A 408 23.33 -32.32 2.10
C HIS A 408 24.24 -31.37 2.92
N GLN A 409 24.20 -30.08 2.57
CA GLN A 409 25.00 -29.01 3.18
C GLN A 409 24.10 -27.93 3.78
N GLU A 410 24.62 -27.20 4.76
CA GLU A 410 23.93 -26.06 5.36
C GLU A 410 23.82 -24.91 4.35
N ASN A 411 22.74 -24.13 4.45
CA ASN A 411 22.40 -23.05 3.53
C ASN A 411 23.57 -22.08 3.29
N PHE A 412 24.05 -21.97 2.04
CA PHE A 412 25.20 -21.11 1.73
C PHE A 412 24.94 -19.62 2.00
N LEU A 413 23.68 -19.15 1.95
CA LEU A 413 23.31 -17.77 2.32
C LEU A 413 23.53 -17.51 3.81
N TYR A 414 23.32 -18.52 4.66
CA TYR A 414 23.63 -18.49 6.09
C TYR A 414 25.15 -18.54 6.31
N GLN A 415 25.84 -19.47 5.64
CA GLN A 415 27.29 -19.63 5.79
C GLN A 415 28.09 -18.39 5.37
N HIS A 416 27.69 -17.73 4.29
CA HIS A 416 28.33 -16.53 3.74
C HIS A 416 27.65 -15.22 4.17
N PHE A 417 26.77 -15.25 5.17
CA PHE A 417 25.95 -14.08 5.55
C PHE A 417 26.78 -12.83 5.91
N ARG A 418 27.97 -13.01 6.47
CA ARG A 418 28.91 -11.91 6.76
C ARG A 418 29.44 -11.22 5.49
N GLU A 419 29.75 -11.97 4.44
CA GLU A 419 30.15 -11.40 3.14
C GLU A 419 28.97 -10.71 2.43
N ILE A 420 27.74 -11.23 2.61
CA ILE A 420 26.51 -10.54 2.17
C ILE A 420 26.40 -9.17 2.85
N CYS A 421 26.65 -9.10 4.16
CA CYS A 421 26.62 -7.84 4.92
C CYS A 421 27.70 -6.85 4.45
N GLU A 422 28.90 -7.33 4.12
CA GLU A 422 29.98 -6.48 3.57
C GLU A 422 29.60 -5.85 2.22
N ILE A 423 28.88 -6.58 1.36
CA ILE A 423 28.34 -6.04 0.11
C ILE A 423 27.26 -4.98 0.42
N CYS A 424 26.27 -5.33 1.25
CA CYS A 424 25.16 -4.43 1.57
C CYS A 424 25.64 -3.10 2.20
N ALA A 425 26.62 -3.17 3.11
CA ALA A 425 27.22 -2.00 3.76
C ALA A 425 27.99 -1.06 2.81
N ALA A 426 28.44 -1.57 1.66
CA ALA A 426 29.18 -0.80 0.66
C ALA A 426 28.28 0.02 -0.28
N TYR A 427 26.97 -0.22 -0.29
CA TYR A 427 26.00 0.45 -1.18
C TYR A 427 24.75 1.00 -0.47
N ASP A 428 24.58 0.74 0.83
CA ASP A 428 23.34 0.99 1.60
C ASP A 428 22.12 0.23 1.10
N VAL A 429 22.32 -1.07 0.83
CA VAL A 429 21.21 -2.00 0.61
C VAL A 429 20.75 -2.53 1.98
N ALA A 430 19.45 -2.45 2.26
CA ALA A 430 18.86 -3.07 3.43
C ALA A 430 18.62 -4.58 3.21
N LEU A 431 18.69 -5.37 4.28
CA LEU A 431 18.33 -6.78 4.25
C LEU A 431 16.87 -6.95 4.67
N SER A 432 16.05 -7.52 3.78
CA SER A 432 14.78 -8.15 4.17
C SER A 432 15.08 -9.62 4.43
N LEU A 433 15.03 -10.04 5.69
CA LEU A 433 15.30 -11.42 6.06
C LEU A 433 14.07 -12.27 5.74
N GLY A 434 14.17 -13.08 4.68
CA GLY A 434 13.03 -13.71 4.02
C GLY A 434 12.44 -14.90 4.79
N ASP A 435 11.11 -15.01 4.79
CA ASP A 435 10.33 -16.01 5.50
C ASP A 435 10.15 -17.32 4.68
N GLY A 436 11.28 -17.96 4.38
CA GLY A 436 11.33 -19.14 3.53
C GLY A 436 10.49 -20.32 4.02
N LEU A 437 10.19 -20.40 5.31
CA LEU A 437 9.34 -21.40 5.96
C LEU A 437 8.01 -20.82 6.46
N ARG A 438 7.50 -19.71 5.88
CA ARG A 438 6.15 -19.21 6.20
C ARG A 438 5.03 -20.24 5.99
N PRO A 439 3.90 -20.13 6.71
CA PRO A 439 2.73 -20.97 6.49
C PRO A 439 1.98 -20.61 5.20
N GLY A 440 1.62 -21.63 4.42
CA GLY A 440 0.81 -21.53 3.20
C GLY A 440 -0.62 -22.04 3.35
N SER A 441 -1.03 -22.38 4.57
CA SER A 441 -2.41 -22.65 4.94
C SER A 441 -2.62 -22.31 6.41
N ILE A 442 -3.88 -22.12 6.80
CA ILE A 442 -4.30 -21.92 8.19
C ILE A 442 -3.88 -23.10 9.10
N GLN A 443 -3.73 -24.31 8.55
CA GLN A 443 -3.30 -25.48 9.32
C GLN A 443 -1.81 -25.44 9.68
N ASP A 444 -0.98 -24.80 8.86
CA ASP A 444 0.48 -24.77 9.01
C ASP A 444 0.95 -23.57 9.86
N ALA A 445 0.03 -22.69 10.27
CA ALA A 445 0.32 -21.47 10.99
C ALA A 445 0.90 -21.70 12.39
N ASN A 446 1.94 -20.92 12.73
CA ASN A 446 2.59 -20.90 14.04
C ASN A 446 3.24 -22.25 14.43
N ASP A 447 3.68 -23.04 13.45
CA ASP A 447 4.37 -24.31 13.67
C ASP A 447 5.87 -24.14 14.02
N ASP A 448 6.50 -25.26 14.40
CA ASP A 448 7.93 -25.29 14.80
C ASP A 448 8.85 -24.80 13.68
N ALA A 449 8.53 -25.08 12.42
CA ALA A 449 9.36 -24.70 11.28
C ALA A 449 9.36 -23.17 11.04
N GLN A 450 8.19 -22.54 11.18
CA GLN A 450 8.04 -21.09 11.05
C GLN A 450 8.82 -20.36 12.16
N PHE A 451 8.64 -20.74 13.42
CA PHE A 451 9.31 -20.03 14.52
C PHE A 451 10.81 -20.35 14.61
N ALA A 452 11.25 -21.56 14.25
CA ALA A 452 12.69 -21.86 14.18
C ALA A 452 13.41 -21.01 13.12
N GLU A 453 12.76 -20.71 11.99
CA GLU A 453 13.28 -19.71 11.04
C GLU A 453 13.29 -18.31 11.67
N LEU A 454 12.16 -17.83 12.20
CA LEU A 454 12.05 -16.49 12.80
C LEU A 454 13.14 -16.22 13.86
N HIS A 455 13.38 -17.17 14.77
CA HIS A 455 14.42 -17.06 15.79
C HIS A 455 15.82 -16.96 15.16
N THR A 456 16.06 -17.67 14.05
CA THR A 456 17.30 -17.58 13.26
C THR A 456 17.42 -16.22 12.58
N LEU A 457 16.32 -15.61 12.11
CA LEU A 457 16.35 -14.26 11.53
C LEU A 457 16.76 -13.21 12.59
N GLY A 458 16.37 -13.39 13.85
CA GLY A 458 16.85 -12.59 14.98
C GLY A 458 18.36 -12.69 15.21
N GLU A 459 18.93 -13.90 15.13
CA GLU A 459 20.39 -14.09 15.19
C GLU A 459 21.11 -13.38 14.04
N LEU A 460 20.60 -13.54 12.81
CA LEU A 460 21.13 -12.89 11.60
C LEU A 460 21.00 -11.36 11.65
N THR A 461 19.95 -10.83 12.28
CA THR A 461 19.75 -9.39 12.49
C THR A 461 20.90 -8.78 13.30
N LYS A 462 21.31 -9.43 14.40
CA LYS A 462 22.48 -8.98 15.17
C LYS A 462 23.74 -8.99 14.33
N ILE A 463 23.96 -10.04 13.54
CA ILE A 463 25.15 -10.14 12.67
C ILE A 463 25.16 -9.00 11.66
N ALA A 464 24.05 -8.72 10.97
CA ALA A 464 23.95 -7.61 10.03
C ALA A 464 24.19 -6.24 10.70
N TRP A 465 23.70 -6.07 11.93
CA TRP A 465 23.96 -4.87 12.73
C TRP A 465 25.44 -4.70 13.13
N GLU A 466 26.29 -5.73 13.18
CA GLU A 466 27.75 -5.57 13.37
C GLU A 466 28.41 -4.83 12.18
N TYR A 467 27.80 -4.94 10.99
CA TYR A 467 28.26 -4.29 9.76
C TYR A 467 27.59 -2.92 9.50
N ASP A 468 26.77 -2.44 10.45
CA ASP A 468 25.83 -1.32 10.26
C ASP A 468 24.89 -1.52 9.05
N VAL A 469 24.52 -2.76 8.70
CA VAL A 469 23.53 -3.02 7.65
C VAL A 469 22.11 -2.87 8.22
N GLN A 470 21.25 -2.18 7.48
CA GLN A 470 19.84 -2.00 7.82
C GLN A 470 19.07 -3.31 7.65
N VAL A 471 18.14 -3.65 8.55
CA VAL A 471 17.42 -4.93 8.54
C VAL A 471 15.92 -4.73 8.74
N MET A 472 15.10 -5.46 8.00
CA MET A 472 13.70 -5.77 8.32
C MET A 472 13.46 -7.28 8.21
N ILE A 473 12.43 -7.78 8.88
CA ILE A 473 12.09 -9.21 8.97
C ILE A 473 10.86 -9.49 8.13
N GLU A 474 10.87 -10.52 7.29
CA GLU A 474 9.65 -10.97 6.59
C GLU A 474 8.80 -11.88 7.49
N GLY A 475 7.48 -11.81 7.30
CA GLY A 475 6.49 -12.44 8.16
C GLY A 475 5.29 -13.04 7.43
N PRO A 476 4.53 -13.89 8.15
CA PRO A 476 3.80 -15.03 7.59
C PRO A 476 2.72 -14.69 6.57
N GLY A 477 2.43 -15.70 5.74
CA GLY A 477 1.36 -15.69 4.73
C GLY A 477 -0.03 -16.02 5.29
N HIS A 478 -0.27 -17.26 5.74
CA HIS A 478 -1.61 -17.71 6.13
C HIS A 478 -1.70 -17.90 7.65
N VAL A 479 -2.50 -17.09 8.35
CA VAL A 479 -2.61 -17.10 9.82
C VAL A 479 -4.04 -16.74 10.25
N PRO A 480 -4.75 -17.62 11.00
CA PRO A 480 -6.09 -17.31 11.48
C PRO A 480 -6.05 -16.25 12.58
N MET A 481 -7.07 -15.40 12.67
CA MET A 481 -7.06 -14.17 13.48
C MET A 481 -6.58 -14.34 14.93
N GLN A 482 -6.96 -15.43 15.61
CA GLN A 482 -6.57 -15.71 17.00
C GLN A 482 -5.07 -16.03 17.18
N MET A 483 -4.31 -16.24 16.10
CA MET A 483 -2.87 -16.52 16.10
C MET A 483 -2.02 -15.32 15.66
N ILE A 484 -2.63 -14.27 15.08
CA ILE A 484 -1.91 -13.12 14.51
C ILE A 484 -1.10 -12.39 15.58
N GLN A 485 -1.69 -12.09 16.75
CA GLN A 485 -1.00 -11.34 17.80
C GLN A 485 0.29 -12.05 18.28
N ARG A 486 0.26 -13.39 18.37
CA ARG A 486 1.44 -14.17 18.76
C ARG A 486 2.61 -13.97 17.79
N ASN A 487 2.35 -13.90 16.48
CA ASN A 487 3.41 -13.66 15.49
C ASN A 487 4.11 -12.32 15.72
N MET A 488 3.36 -11.26 16.02
CA MET A 488 3.93 -9.96 16.35
C MET A 488 4.74 -10.00 17.65
N THR A 489 4.27 -10.69 18.69
CA THR A 489 4.99 -10.81 19.97
C THR A 489 6.30 -11.59 19.81
N GLU A 490 6.28 -12.73 19.09
CA GLU A 490 7.46 -13.54 18.85
C GLU A 490 8.51 -12.78 18.02
N GLU A 491 8.08 -11.99 17.03
CA GLU A 491 9.01 -11.15 16.26
C GLU A 491 9.64 -10.06 17.13
N LEU A 492 8.86 -9.28 17.86
CA LEU A 492 9.40 -8.21 18.72
C LEU A 492 10.42 -8.73 19.74
N GLU A 493 10.14 -9.89 20.35
CA GLU A 493 11.03 -10.53 21.33
C GLU A 493 12.31 -11.09 20.69
N HIS A 494 12.16 -11.89 19.63
CA HIS A 494 13.28 -12.64 19.06
C HIS A 494 14.08 -11.87 18.00
N CYS A 495 13.49 -10.88 17.33
CA CYS A 495 14.14 -10.03 16.32
C CYS A 495 14.47 -8.61 16.82
N HIS A 496 14.24 -8.33 18.10
CA HIS A 496 14.71 -7.13 18.81
C HIS A 496 14.09 -5.83 18.31
N GLU A 497 12.77 -5.86 18.10
CA GLU A 497 11.95 -4.75 17.57
C GLU A 497 12.40 -4.23 16.19
N ALA A 498 13.08 -5.05 15.39
CA ALA A 498 13.34 -4.74 13.98
C ALA A 498 12.00 -4.51 13.23
N PRO A 499 11.98 -3.77 12.11
CA PRO A 499 10.75 -3.58 11.35
C PRO A 499 10.23 -4.91 10.78
N PHE A 500 8.99 -5.28 11.11
CA PHE A 500 8.34 -6.46 10.55
C PHE A 500 7.63 -6.13 9.23
N TYR A 501 7.67 -7.06 8.27
CA TYR A 501 7.14 -6.94 6.92
C TYR A 501 6.33 -8.19 6.52
N THR A 502 5.00 -8.13 6.50
CA THR A 502 4.15 -9.35 6.38
C THR A 502 3.40 -9.47 5.05
N LEU A 503 3.24 -10.70 4.55
CA LEU A 503 2.40 -11.01 3.38
C LEU A 503 0.95 -11.26 3.80
N GLY A 504 0.19 -10.18 4.02
CA GLY A 504 -1.10 -10.24 4.70
C GLY A 504 -0.93 -10.13 6.22
N PRO A 505 -1.34 -11.14 7.03
CA PRO A 505 -1.64 -12.52 6.63
C PRO A 505 -3.09 -12.78 6.17
N LEU A 506 -3.28 -13.77 5.30
CA LEU A 506 -4.56 -14.37 4.94
C LEU A 506 -5.20 -15.04 6.15
N THR A 507 -6.41 -14.62 6.50
CA THR A 507 -7.16 -15.13 7.67
C THR A 507 -8.00 -16.38 7.40
N THR A 508 -8.15 -16.78 6.13
CA THR A 508 -8.85 -17.99 5.71
C THR A 508 -8.46 -18.40 4.28
N ASP A 509 -8.43 -19.71 4.01
CA ASP A 509 -7.99 -20.29 2.72
C ASP A 509 -9.15 -20.53 1.72
N ILE A 510 -10.40 -20.22 2.10
CA ILE A 510 -11.60 -20.69 1.40
C ILE A 510 -12.15 -19.72 0.33
N ALA A 511 -11.45 -18.62 0.04
CA ALA A 511 -11.95 -17.56 -0.85
C ALA A 511 -10.95 -17.08 -1.93
N PRO A 512 -10.32 -18.00 -2.70
CA PRO A 512 -9.47 -17.60 -3.84
C PRO A 512 -10.27 -16.74 -4.84
N GLY A 513 -9.63 -15.71 -5.38
CA GLY A 513 -10.31 -14.62 -6.10
C GLY A 513 -10.62 -13.41 -5.20
N TYR A 514 -10.64 -13.61 -3.89
CA TYR A 514 -10.92 -12.58 -2.87
C TYR A 514 -9.83 -12.50 -1.80
N ASP A 515 -8.63 -13.03 -2.07
CA ASP A 515 -7.56 -13.10 -1.08
C ASP A 515 -7.00 -11.74 -0.67
N HIS A 516 -7.15 -10.72 -1.51
CA HIS A 516 -6.98 -9.31 -1.11
C HIS A 516 -7.83 -8.93 0.12
N PHE A 517 -9.07 -9.41 0.23
CA PHE A 517 -9.91 -9.21 1.43
C PHE A 517 -9.54 -10.15 2.59
N THR A 518 -9.29 -11.45 2.34
CA THR A 518 -8.93 -12.40 3.41
C THR A 518 -7.65 -11.99 4.12
N SER A 519 -6.69 -11.47 3.36
CA SER A 519 -5.43 -10.90 3.85
C SER A 519 -5.56 -9.48 4.37
N GLY A 520 -6.39 -8.62 3.78
CA GLY A 520 -6.61 -7.25 4.26
C GLY A 520 -7.09 -7.19 5.71
N ILE A 521 -7.88 -8.19 6.15
CA ILE A 521 -8.28 -8.35 7.56
C ILE A 521 -7.05 -8.60 8.45
N GLY A 522 -6.20 -9.57 8.11
CA GLY A 522 -5.03 -9.91 8.90
C GLY A 522 -3.95 -8.83 8.86
N ALA A 523 -3.78 -8.17 7.71
CA ALA A 523 -2.87 -7.05 7.49
C ALA A 523 -3.22 -5.86 8.40
N ALA A 524 -4.51 -5.51 8.51
CA ALA A 524 -4.97 -4.48 9.44
C ALA A 524 -4.72 -4.85 10.90
N MET A 525 -4.93 -6.12 11.28
CA MET A 525 -4.66 -6.61 12.64
C MET A 525 -3.17 -6.60 12.98
N ILE A 526 -2.31 -7.12 12.11
CA ILE A 526 -0.87 -7.23 12.38
C ILE A 526 -0.17 -5.86 12.29
N GLY A 527 -0.61 -4.98 11.39
CA GLY A 527 -0.21 -3.58 11.34
C GLY A 527 -0.59 -2.84 12.63
N TRP A 528 -1.79 -3.09 13.19
CA TRP A 528 -2.21 -2.52 14.47
C TRP A 528 -1.34 -3.00 15.64
N PHE A 529 -0.98 -4.29 15.67
CA PHE A 529 -0.12 -4.84 16.72
C PHE A 529 1.33 -4.31 16.65
N GLY A 530 1.83 -4.03 15.44
CA GLY A 530 3.13 -3.37 15.28
C GLY A 530 3.84 -3.53 13.93
N CYS A 531 3.27 -4.25 12.96
CA CYS A 531 3.93 -4.49 11.68
C CYS A 531 4.18 -3.17 10.94
N ALA A 532 5.39 -3.01 10.40
CA ALA A 532 5.86 -1.75 9.84
C ALA A 532 5.52 -1.61 8.35
N MET A 533 5.53 -2.71 7.61
CA MET A 533 5.19 -2.76 6.20
C MET A 533 4.32 -3.97 5.86
N LEU A 534 3.36 -3.78 4.95
CA LEU A 534 2.43 -4.81 4.53
C LEU A 534 2.67 -5.12 3.05
N CYS A 535 3.06 -6.34 2.72
CA CYS A 535 3.13 -6.79 1.33
C CYS A 535 1.71 -7.06 0.84
N TYR A 536 1.30 -6.39 -0.23
CA TYR A 536 -0.05 -6.54 -0.74
C TYR A 536 -0.33 -7.95 -1.25
N VAL A 537 -1.62 -8.28 -1.31
CA VAL A 537 -2.13 -9.51 -1.93
C VAL A 537 -3.19 -9.06 -2.92
N THR A 538 -3.12 -9.58 -4.15
CA THR A 538 -4.04 -9.19 -5.23
C THR A 538 -5.26 -10.12 -5.26
N PRO A 539 -6.36 -9.74 -5.94
CA PRO A 539 -7.48 -10.65 -6.20
C PRO A 539 -7.07 -11.96 -6.89
N LYS A 540 -5.97 -11.96 -7.65
CA LYS A 540 -5.47 -13.13 -8.38
C LYS A 540 -4.43 -13.97 -7.64
N GLU A 541 -4.18 -13.70 -6.36
CA GLU A 541 -3.36 -14.61 -5.56
C GLU A 541 -3.93 -16.04 -5.64
N HIS A 542 -3.05 -17.03 -5.66
CA HIS A 542 -3.37 -18.45 -5.91
C HIS A 542 -4.01 -18.77 -7.29
N LEU A 543 -4.25 -17.79 -8.16
CA LEU A 543 -4.96 -17.96 -9.45
C LEU A 543 -4.16 -17.56 -10.69
N GLY A 544 -3.31 -16.52 -10.62
CA GLY A 544 -2.51 -16.10 -11.77
C GLY A 544 -1.82 -14.74 -11.61
N LEU A 545 -1.20 -14.25 -12.69
CA LEU A 545 -0.50 -12.96 -12.67
C LEU A 545 -1.50 -11.77 -12.61
N PRO A 546 -1.26 -10.78 -11.73
CA PRO A 546 -2.07 -9.58 -11.65
C PRO A 546 -1.87 -8.68 -12.87
N ASN A 547 -2.98 -8.12 -13.37
CA ASN A 547 -2.99 -7.01 -14.30
C ASN A 547 -3.13 -5.69 -13.54
N LYS A 548 -3.10 -4.57 -14.28
CA LYS A 548 -3.23 -3.20 -13.77
C LYS A 548 -4.41 -2.98 -12.80
N ASN A 549 -5.57 -3.60 -13.05
CA ASN A 549 -6.75 -3.47 -12.17
C ASN A 549 -6.60 -4.28 -10.89
N ASP A 550 -6.04 -5.51 -10.97
CA ASP A 550 -5.76 -6.34 -9.80
C ASP A 550 -4.73 -5.65 -8.87
N VAL A 551 -3.74 -4.97 -9.45
CA VAL A 551 -2.76 -4.13 -8.73
C VAL A 551 -3.45 -2.97 -8.01
N LYS A 552 -4.37 -2.24 -8.68
CA LYS A 552 -5.17 -1.17 -8.05
C LYS A 552 -6.00 -1.71 -6.88
N GLN A 553 -6.71 -2.83 -7.07
CA GLN A 553 -7.55 -3.42 -6.03
C GLN A 553 -6.74 -3.90 -4.82
N GLY A 554 -5.61 -4.59 -5.04
CA GLY A 554 -4.70 -4.96 -3.96
C GLY A 554 -4.20 -3.74 -3.17
N LEU A 555 -3.75 -2.69 -3.87
CA LEU A 555 -3.26 -1.47 -3.23
C LEU A 555 -4.32 -0.72 -2.45
N ILE A 556 -5.52 -0.51 -3.00
CA ILE A 556 -6.60 0.17 -2.28
C ILE A 556 -6.96 -0.60 -1.00
N THR A 557 -7.08 -1.94 -1.06
CA THR A 557 -7.34 -2.74 0.14
C THR A 557 -6.22 -2.63 1.17
N TYR A 558 -4.96 -2.60 0.75
CA TYR A 558 -3.83 -2.50 1.69
C TYR A 558 -3.61 -1.09 2.24
N LYS A 559 -3.90 -0.02 1.50
CA LYS A 559 -3.92 1.34 2.06
C LYS A 559 -5.10 1.54 3.02
N ILE A 560 -6.23 0.86 2.81
CA ILE A 560 -7.29 0.78 3.84
C ILE A 560 -6.78 0.05 5.09
N ALA A 561 -6.13 -1.11 4.94
CA ALA A 561 -5.61 -1.89 6.06
C ALA A 561 -4.54 -1.13 6.87
N ALA A 562 -3.57 -0.51 6.19
CA ALA A 562 -2.53 0.33 6.79
C ALA A 562 -3.13 1.54 7.54
N HIS A 563 -4.07 2.27 6.92
CA HIS A 563 -4.73 3.41 7.55
C HIS A 563 -5.60 2.99 8.75
N ALA A 564 -6.30 1.86 8.66
CA ALA A 564 -7.05 1.30 9.79
C ALA A 564 -6.14 0.91 10.95
N ALA A 565 -4.96 0.35 10.68
CA ALA A 565 -3.94 0.09 11.67
C ALA A 565 -3.41 1.38 12.32
N ASP A 566 -3.15 2.43 11.55
CA ASP A 566 -2.70 3.73 12.07
C ASP A 566 -3.77 4.44 12.92
N LEU A 567 -5.05 4.35 12.54
CA LEU A 567 -6.18 4.78 13.38
C LEU A 567 -6.23 3.99 14.70
N ALA A 568 -6.10 2.67 14.65
CA ALA A 568 -6.17 1.80 15.83
C ALA A 568 -4.95 1.96 16.78
N LYS A 569 -3.76 2.20 16.22
CA LYS A 569 -2.56 2.66 16.95
C LYS A 569 -2.80 4.03 17.61
N GLY A 570 -3.63 4.88 16.99
CA GLY A 570 -3.82 6.28 17.37
C GLY A 570 -2.68 7.16 16.87
N HIS A 571 -2.13 6.86 15.68
CA HIS A 571 -1.04 7.61 15.07
C HIS A 571 -1.41 9.09 14.92
N PRO A 572 -0.58 10.06 15.36
CA PRO A 572 -0.91 11.48 15.30
C PRO A 572 -1.30 11.94 13.89
N GLY A 573 -2.49 12.53 13.78
CA GLY A 573 -3.03 13.09 12.54
C GLY A 573 -3.73 12.09 11.61
N ALA A 574 -3.72 10.78 11.90
CA ALA A 574 -4.38 9.79 11.03
C ALA A 574 -5.88 10.10 10.83
N GLN A 575 -6.58 10.48 11.91
CA GLN A 575 -8.03 10.73 11.87
C GLN A 575 -8.43 12.02 11.11
N ILE A 576 -7.48 12.89 10.73
CA ILE A 576 -7.78 14.15 10.04
C ILE A 576 -8.56 13.90 8.74
N ARG A 577 -8.17 12.87 7.97
CA ARG A 577 -8.80 12.54 6.69
C ARG A 577 -10.20 11.93 6.87
N ASP A 578 -10.37 11.07 7.87
CA ASP A 578 -11.68 10.48 8.25
C ASP A 578 -12.67 11.55 8.71
N ASN A 579 -12.20 12.50 9.53
CA ASN A 579 -12.98 13.63 9.99
C ASN A 579 -13.38 14.54 8.82
N ALA A 580 -12.44 14.85 7.91
CA ALA A 580 -12.72 15.64 6.72
C ALA A 580 -13.74 14.96 5.79
N MET A 581 -13.60 13.66 5.55
CA MET A 581 -14.55 12.89 4.75
C MET A 581 -15.92 12.82 5.41
N SER A 582 -15.97 12.60 6.73
CA SER A 582 -17.22 12.51 7.48
C SER A 582 -17.96 13.86 7.52
N LYS A 583 -17.22 14.98 7.65
CA LYS A 583 -17.75 16.34 7.53
C LYS A 583 -18.32 16.58 6.12
N ALA A 584 -17.56 16.26 5.06
CA ALA A 584 -18.02 16.40 3.68
C ALA A 584 -19.28 15.58 3.39
N ARG A 585 -19.34 14.33 3.88
CA ARG A 585 -20.50 13.44 3.77
C ARG A 585 -21.74 14.00 4.47
N PHE A 586 -21.60 14.45 5.71
CA PHE A 586 -22.71 15.00 6.48
C PHE A 586 -23.24 16.32 5.90
N GLU A 587 -22.35 17.13 5.32
CA GLU A 587 -22.68 18.40 4.66
C GLU A 587 -23.07 18.25 3.17
N PHE A 588 -23.21 17.01 2.68
CA PHE A 588 -23.55 16.69 1.29
C PHE A 588 -22.63 17.32 0.23
N ARG A 589 -21.37 17.60 0.59
CA ARG A 589 -20.31 18.02 -0.34
C ARG A 589 -19.78 16.79 -1.07
N TRP A 590 -20.59 16.24 -1.99
CA TRP A 590 -20.31 14.99 -2.71
C TRP A 590 -18.96 15.01 -3.42
N GLU A 591 -18.66 16.11 -4.12
CA GLU A 591 -17.36 16.29 -4.79
C GLU A 591 -16.18 16.14 -3.81
N ASP A 592 -16.23 16.83 -2.67
CA ASP A 592 -15.20 16.74 -1.65
C ASP A 592 -15.11 15.34 -1.05
N GLN A 593 -16.25 14.66 -0.84
CA GLN A 593 -16.27 13.27 -0.38
C GLN A 593 -15.58 12.33 -1.39
N PHE A 594 -15.79 12.52 -2.70
CA PHE A 594 -15.08 11.72 -3.71
C PHE A 594 -13.58 12.05 -3.71
N ASN A 595 -13.22 13.33 -3.72
CA ASN A 595 -11.82 13.78 -3.82
C ASN A 595 -10.98 13.38 -2.58
N LEU A 596 -11.61 13.30 -1.39
CA LEU A 596 -11.01 12.80 -0.16
C LEU A 596 -10.82 11.27 -0.13
N ALA A 597 -11.51 10.50 -0.99
CA ALA A 597 -11.41 9.05 -1.01
C ALA A 597 -10.01 8.54 -1.39
N LEU A 598 -9.68 7.30 -1.02
CA LEU A 598 -8.48 6.63 -1.51
C LEU A 598 -8.57 6.37 -3.02
N ASP A 599 -9.78 6.13 -3.53
CA ASP A 599 -10.09 6.01 -4.96
C ASP A 599 -11.22 6.97 -5.38
N PRO A 600 -10.90 8.23 -5.73
CA PRO A 600 -11.90 9.22 -6.15
C PRO A 600 -12.66 8.84 -7.42
N GLU A 601 -12.04 8.06 -8.31
CA GLU A 601 -12.62 7.63 -9.58
C GLU A 601 -13.77 6.65 -9.32
N THR A 602 -13.52 5.60 -8.54
CA THR A 602 -14.55 4.60 -8.19
C THR A 602 -15.64 5.18 -7.30
N ALA A 603 -15.27 6.04 -6.33
CA ALA A 603 -16.25 6.67 -5.43
C ALA A 603 -17.28 7.53 -6.19
N ARG A 604 -16.84 8.24 -7.23
CA ARG A 604 -17.70 9.01 -8.14
C ARG A 604 -18.52 8.11 -9.05
N ALA A 605 -17.89 7.10 -9.67
CA ALA A 605 -18.57 6.19 -10.59
C ALA A 605 -19.78 5.50 -9.95
N TYR A 606 -19.62 4.95 -8.74
CA TYR A 606 -20.71 4.25 -8.03
C TYR A 606 -21.88 5.17 -7.61
N HIS A 607 -21.61 6.47 -7.38
CA HIS A 607 -22.70 7.44 -7.18
C HIS A 607 -23.43 7.70 -8.51
N ASP A 608 -22.65 7.93 -9.58
CA ASP A 608 -23.15 8.39 -10.87
C ASP A 608 -23.84 7.30 -11.70
N GLU A 609 -23.66 6.02 -11.35
CA GLU A 609 -24.51 4.91 -11.83
C GLU A 609 -26.01 5.14 -11.60
N THR A 610 -26.38 5.92 -10.57
CA THR A 610 -27.79 6.18 -10.21
C THR A 610 -28.16 7.65 -10.15
N LEU A 611 -27.21 8.56 -9.88
CA LEU A 611 -27.43 10.02 -9.83
C LEU A 611 -26.36 10.78 -10.63
N PRO A 612 -26.24 10.57 -11.96
CA PRO A 612 -25.17 11.16 -12.78
C PRO A 612 -25.28 12.67 -12.94
N GLN A 613 -26.49 13.23 -12.82
CA GLN A 613 -26.77 14.65 -13.05
C GLN A 613 -26.02 15.55 -12.04
N GLU A 614 -25.59 16.74 -12.47
CA GLU A 614 -24.97 17.75 -11.60
C GLU A 614 -25.82 18.10 -10.37
N SER A 615 -27.14 18.10 -10.51
CA SER A 615 -28.07 18.29 -9.39
C SER A 615 -28.00 17.19 -8.31
N GLY A 616 -27.48 16.01 -8.65
CA GLY A 616 -27.15 14.93 -7.71
C GLY A 616 -25.95 15.28 -6.82
N LYS A 617 -24.95 16.02 -7.35
CA LYS A 617 -23.74 16.42 -6.63
C LYS A 617 -23.97 17.48 -5.54
N VAL A 618 -25.16 18.10 -5.55
CA VAL A 618 -25.65 19.05 -4.54
C VAL A 618 -26.89 18.53 -3.81
N ALA A 619 -27.26 17.26 -4.00
CA ALA A 619 -28.44 16.67 -3.39
C ALA A 619 -28.19 16.30 -1.93
N HIS A 620 -29.11 16.71 -1.04
CA HIS A 620 -29.11 16.31 0.38
C HIS A 620 -29.64 14.87 0.58
N PHE A 621 -29.24 13.95 -0.30
CA PHE A 621 -29.57 12.52 -0.29
C PHE A 621 -28.76 11.78 -1.36
N CYS A 622 -28.69 10.45 -1.27
CA CYS A 622 -28.32 9.56 -2.37
C CYS A 622 -29.49 8.65 -2.76
N SER A 623 -29.31 7.85 -3.82
CA SER A 623 -30.31 6.90 -4.34
C SER A 623 -30.78 5.86 -3.31
N MET A 624 -29.95 5.51 -2.32
CA MET A 624 -30.28 4.52 -1.28
C MET A 624 -31.49 4.92 -0.41
N CYS A 625 -31.60 6.21 -0.04
CA CYS A 625 -32.67 6.69 0.85
C CYS A 625 -33.65 7.66 0.16
N GLY A 626 -33.22 8.28 -0.95
CA GLY A 626 -33.98 9.34 -1.62
C GLY A 626 -34.19 10.60 -0.76
N PRO A 627 -34.91 11.60 -1.29
CA PRO A 627 -35.01 12.94 -0.70
C PRO A 627 -35.80 13.03 0.61
N LYS A 628 -36.54 11.98 0.98
CA LYS A 628 -37.45 11.96 2.16
C LYS A 628 -36.88 11.23 3.37
N PHE A 629 -36.02 10.23 3.18
CA PHE A 629 -35.57 9.33 4.25
C PHE A 629 -34.06 9.40 4.53
N CYS A 630 -33.35 10.37 3.95
CA CYS A 630 -31.94 10.58 4.26
C CYS A 630 -31.76 11.05 5.71
N SER A 631 -31.18 10.20 6.55
CA SER A 631 -30.98 10.45 7.98
C SER A 631 -30.14 11.69 8.28
N MET A 632 -29.10 11.96 7.48
CA MET A 632 -28.24 13.14 7.65
C MET A 632 -29.01 14.44 7.36
N LYS A 633 -29.89 14.45 6.34
CA LYS A 633 -30.75 15.58 6.03
C LYS A 633 -31.75 15.86 7.15
N ILE A 634 -32.44 14.82 7.63
CA ILE A 634 -33.36 14.92 8.78
C ILE A 634 -32.61 15.45 10.03
N THR A 635 -31.37 14.99 10.26
CA THR A 635 -30.53 15.49 11.36
C THR A 635 -30.17 16.97 11.20
N GLN A 636 -29.89 17.43 9.98
CA GLN A 636 -29.64 18.85 9.72
C GLN A 636 -30.90 19.70 9.96
N GLU A 637 -32.07 19.25 9.49
CA GLU A 637 -33.35 19.93 9.74
C GLU A 637 -33.66 20.05 11.25
N VAL A 638 -33.34 19.01 12.03
CA VAL A 638 -33.44 19.03 13.51
C VAL A 638 -32.45 20.00 14.15
N ARG A 639 -31.20 20.07 13.66
CA ARG A 639 -30.19 21.04 14.14
C ARG A 639 -30.62 22.48 13.86
N ASP A 640 -31.10 22.75 12.65
CA ASP A 640 -31.60 24.07 12.25
C ASP A 640 -32.81 24.49 13.08
N TYR A 641 -33.70 23.55 13.42
CA TYR A 641 -34.83 23.78 14.31
C TYR A 641 -34.38 24.08 15.75
N ALA A 642 -33.46 23.29 16.30
CA ALA A 642 -32.92 23.50 17.64
C ALA A 642 -32.20 24.86 17.77
N ALA A 643 -31.35 25.22 16.81
CA ALA A 643 -30.67 26.52 16.80
C ALA A 643 -31.65 27.71 16.73
N ARG A 644 -32.79 27.55 16.04
CA ARG A 644 -33.87 28.55 16.04
C ARG A 644 -34.62 28.63 17.38
N GLN A 645 -34.71 27.53 18.14
CA GLN A 645 -35.29 27.53 19.48
C GLN A 645 -34.34 28.09 20.54
N GLU A 646 -33.05 27.79 20.49
CA GLU A 646 -32.04 28.35 21.42
C GLU A 646 -31.87 29.87 21.26
N ALA A 647 -32.18 30.40 20.07
CA ALA A 647 -32.27 31.85 19.82
C ALA A 647 -33.53 32.50 20.42
N GLN A 648 -34.50 31.73 20.94
CA GLN A 648 -35.63 32.21 21.72
C GLN A 648 -35.35 32.03 23.23
N PRO A 649 -35.86 32.91 24.11
CA PRO A 649 -35.75 32.68 25.55
C PRO A 649 -36.38 31.32 25.93
N ILE A 650 -35.65 30.49 26.66
CA ILE A 650 -36.11 29.14 27.07
C ILE A 650 -37.48 29.22 27.76
N ASP A 651 -37.71 30.24 28.58
CA ASP A 651 -38.99 30.51 29.24
C ASP A 651 -40.14 30.77 28.25
N ALA A 652 -39.87 31.41 27.12
CA ALA A 652 -40.87 31.67 26.08
C ALA A 652 -41.19 30.41 25.27
N GLY A 653 -40.18 29.59 24.95
CA GLY A 653 -40.38 28.28 24.33
C GLY A 653 -41.18 27.33 25.23
N MET A 654 -40.81 27.25 26.51
CA MET A 654 -41.51 26.49 27.55
C MET A 654 -42.96 27.01 27.76
N ALA A 655 -43.16 28.33 27.76
CA ALA A 655 -44.49 28.92 27.87
C ALA A 655 -45.38 28.63 26.65
N ASN A 656 -44.82 28.69 25.44
CA ASN A 656 -45.53 28.33 24.21
C ASN A 656 -45.90 26.84 24.18
N MET A 657 -44.96 25.93 24.47
CA MET A 657 -45.26 24.49 24.58
C MET A 657 -46.30 24.22 25.68
N SER A 658 -46.23 24.93 26.81
CA SER A 658 -47.24 24.83 27.88
C SER A 658 -48.60 25.41 27.49
N ALA A 659 -48.65 26.41 26.61
CA ALA A 659 -49.89 26.96 26.08
C ALA A 659 -50.50 26.03 25.02
N GLU A 660 -49.66 25.47 24.15
CA GLU A 660 -50.04 24.54 23.09
C GLU A 660 -50.52 23.20 23.66
N PHE A 661 -49.82 22.63 24.63
CA PHE A 661 -50.28 21.44 25.36
C PHE A 661 -51.67 21.66 25.99
N ARG A 662 -51.89 22.82 26.63
CA ARG A 662 -53.21 23.19 27.18
C ARG A 662 -54.27 23.37 26.09
N ALA A 663 -53.92 24.00 24.96
CA ALA A 663 -54.82 24.22 23.83
C ALA A 663 -55.20 22.90 23.11
N ARG A 664 -54.28 21.94 23.02
CA ARG A 664 -54.52 20.58 22.51
C ARG A 664 -55.20 19.66 23.55
N GLY A 665 -55.70 20.20 24.68
CA GLY A 665 -56.52 19.46 25.66
C GLY A 665 -55.77 18.88 26.87
N SER A 666 -54.46 19.13 26.99
CA SER A 666 -53.58 18.57 28.05
C SER A 666 -53.46 17.04 28.04
N GLU A 667 -53.63 16.42 26.88
CA GLU A 667 -53.44 14.97 26.68
C GLU A 667 -52.04 14.68 26.11
N LEU A 668 -51.41 13.60 26.56
CA LEU A 668 -50.07 13.19 26.10
C LEU A 668 -50.08 12.46 24.75
N TYR A 669 -51.24 11.99 24.29
CA TYR A 669 -51.37 11.19 23.07
C TYR A 669 -52.64 11.60 22.33
N HIS A 670 -52.50 12.15 21.13
CA HIS A 670 -53.63 12.53 20.27
C HIS A 670 -53.87 11.48 19.19
N THR A 671 -55.13 11.23 18.84
CA THR A 671 -55.48 10.37 17.71
C THR A 671 -55.28 11.12 16.38
N ALA A 672 -54.78 10.46 15.33
CA ALA A 672 -54.43 11.11 14.06
C ALA A 672 -55.59 11.88 13.40
N THR A 673 -56.84 11.50 13.71
CA THR A 673 -58.07 12.19 13.28
C THR A 673 -58.35 13.52 14.00
N SER A 674 -57.53 13.93 14.97
CA SER A 674 -57.67 15.19 15.73
C SER A 674 -56.67 16.29 15.35
N LEU A 675 -55.66 15.99 14.53
CA LEU A 675 -54.68 16.99 14.07
C LEU A 675 -55.29 17.96 13.02
N PRO A 676 -54.81 19.21 12.93
CA PRO A 676 -55.18 20.15 11.86
C PRO A 676 -54.88 19.60 10.48
N GLN A 677 -55.58 20.09 9.44
CA GLN A 677 -55.46 19.57 8.07
C GLN A 677 -54.08 19.83 7.42
N GLU A 678 -53.25 20.70 8.01
CA GLU A 678 -51.86 20.97 7.61
C GLU A 678 -50.85 19.99 8.24
N GLU A 679 -51.24 19.22 9.27
CA GLU A 679 -50.41 18.24 10.00
C GLU A 679 -50.84 16.76 9.71
N ARG A 680 -51.64 16.49 8.66
CA ARG A 680 -52.15 15.15 8.29
C ARG A 680 -51.51 14.57 7.03
#